data_AF-A0A923EA84-F1
#
_entry.id   AF-A0A923EA84-F1
#
_cell.length_a   1.000
_cell.length_b   1.000
_cell.length_c   1.000
_cell.angle_alpha   90.00
_cell.angle_beta   90.00
_cell.angle_gamma   90.00
#
_symmetry.space_group_name_H-M   'P 1'
#
loop_
_entity.id
_entity.type
_entity.pdbx_description
1 polymer ?
#
loop_
_entity_poly.entity_id
_entity_poly.type
_entity_poly.pdbx_seq_one_letter_code
_entity_poly.pdbx_strand_id
1 'polypeptide(L)'
;MDKKFKPIKKTKALVFSTAILLGVSTPVCALEKVPSENDAKTQVISNDNAHMLNNLKTNSKILDTSTSAPATFQISKNNWDGSPNYTISMDLWYGTNGELWKLYENGKLVNEIKLVNNSPNPQHAEIKFTDKSNGTYKYTAELINAAGVTNSQNTLVHEVTKNDKPIEVPLPESVSGEPATGYTVLNEDDTNFEWAVFASNPNKEYVWEGSSFSLWGISFETDNEITSVSNAASFKQNGKNVTINLKQEERFLPYDTTRIFVVKGKKNSSKAPINFKSNLIRGEINYPNFASLPASFTKNKPDLTEKDLIANKDDYYNPKVKVNTGNKLMYDNPASSTQLIIPMPKKMPIPINGVDGLRIWIPSKYLAMGIGTGTEYFGLNPNFMVGLSIKENFTCGLAPLKSGYTENIVTVDEEKWSWPIQKKHPDGPFQQEKGNFNEIKKQYPDYFPDSAEHENYVTLKTGESDDPSYVHAAMSSYMSLTMTRELLYAIPNNDFKSCLEQCKDPWAEFVLVDNAYNRGVYGLLQRKLFTEHRNKLINSSDINKEFDLSGFANHIENIQNVIKAMDSETENFYDAEITWIDMENYLKELRLYYGRNIPNDAEWNAMKADVKNAYNILSKHWGGNYVSLRYDFLTLLRVCEKHLPENKQPAPSGPSWIEQINSANNIG
;
A
#
# COMPACT_ATOMS: atom_id res chain seq x y z
N MET A 1 16.86 -63.19 19.94
CA MET A 1 15.42 -62.87 20.01
C MET A 1 15.19 -62.21 21.36
N ASP A 2 14.75 -60.97 21.54
CA ASP A 2 14.23 -59.98 20.60
C ASP A 2 14.41 -58.54 21.15
N LYS A 3 14.61 -57.65 20.18
CA LYS A 3 14.36 -56.20 20.08
C LYS A 3 13.91 -55.41 21.34
N LYS A 4 14.81 -54.53 21.82
CA LYS A 4 14.77 -53.03 21.72
C LYS A 4 13.39 -52.40 21.38
N PHE A 5 12.90 -51.28 21.92
CA PHE A 5 13.50 -50.05 22.49
C PHE A 5 12.44 -49.28 23.31
N LYS A 6 12.91 -48.45 24.25
CA LYS A 6 12.18 -47.56 25.20
C LYS A 6 11.50 -46.33 24.53
N PRO A 7 10.53 -45.66 25.22
CA PRO A 7 9.60 -44.73 24.60
C PRO A 7 10.16 -43.31 24.41
N ILE A 8 9.79 -42.66 23.30
CA ILE A 8 10.00 -41.23 23.06
C ILE A 8 8.74 -40.48 23.51
N LYS A 9 8.91 -39.53 24.44
CA LYS A 9 7.87 -38.59 24.87
C LYS A 9 7.48 -37.68 23.69
N LYS A 10 6.19 -37.70 23.33
CA LYS A 10 5.58 -36.65 22.50
C LYS A 10 5.45 -35.38 23.34
N THR A 11 6.27 -34.37 23.07
CA THR A 11 5.99 -32.99 23.47
C THR A 11 5.43 -32.29 22.25
N LYS A 12 4.12 -32.03 22.26
CA LYS A 12 3.42 -31.23 21.26
C LYS A 12 3.64 -29.74 21.54
N ALA A 13 3.96 -29.02 20.47
CA ALA A 13 3.39 -27.73 20.06
C ALA A 13 2.95 -26.78 21.17
N LEU A 14 3.75 -25.74 21.43
CA LEU A 14 3.25 -24.43 21.86
C LEU A 14 4.34 -23.36 21.72
N VAL A 15 4.50 -22.78 20.52
CA VAL A 15 4.92 -21.37 20.32
C VAL A 15 4.33 -20.91 18.98
N PHE A 16 3.03 -20.61 18.96
CA PHE A 16 2.49 -19.65 18.00
C PHE A 16 2.60 -18.29 18.69
N SER A 17 3.62 -17.51 18.36
CA SER A 17 3.70 -16.13 18.82
C SER A 17 2.88 -15.25 17.88
N THR A 18 1.76 -14.77 18.42
CA THR A 18 1.05 -13.53 18.12
C THR A 18 1.81 -12.56 17.21
N ALA A 19 1.56 -12.63 15.91
CA ALA A 19 1.89 -11.60 14.92
C ALA A 19 0.77 -11.56 13.87
N ILE A 20 -0.47 -11.42 14.35
CA ILE A 20 -1.65 -11.05 13.57
C ILE A 20 -2.40 -10.05 14.44
N LEU A 21 -1.90 -8.82 14.45
CA LEU A 21 -2.43 -7.56 14.97
C LEU A 21 -1.18 -6.68 15.10
N LEU A 22 -1.18 -5.48 14.53
CA LEU A 22 -0.04 -4.60 14.20
C LEU A 22 0.32 -4.74 12.72
N GLY A 23 -0.33 -3.91 11.89
CA GLY A 23 -0.01 -3.69 10.47
C GLY A 23 1.37 -3.06 10.28
N VAL A 24 2.41 -3.77 10.69
CA VAL A 24 3.80 -3.41 10.44
C VAL A 24 4.36 -4.53 9.55
N SER A 25 4.51 -4.24 8.26
CA SER A 25 5.28 -5.09 7.35
C SER A 25 6.73 -5.11 7.86
N THR A 26 7.09 -6.12 8.64
CA THR A 26 8.52 -6.40 8.83
C THR A 26 9.07 -6.89 7.49
N PRO A 27 10.13 -6.28 6.94
CA PRO A 27 10.77 -6.78 5.73
C PRO A 27 11.19 -8.24 5.96
N VAL A 28 10.84 -9.11 5.02
CA VAL A 28 11.22 -10.52 5.06
C VAL A 28 12.73 -10.59 4.79
N CYS A 29 13.53 -10.60 5.85
CA CYS A 29 14.95 -10.93 5.74
C CYS A 29 15.13 -12.40 5.35
N ALA A 30 16.18 -12.65 4.56
CA ALA A 30 16.55 -13.94 3.99
C ALA A 30 16.42 -15.10 5.00
N LEU A 31 15.63 -16.10 4.65
CA LEU A 31 15.89 -17.45 5.12
C LEU A 31 17.10 -17.95 4.32
N GLU A 32 18.27 -18.02 4.94
CA GLU A 32 19.36 -18.82 4.41
C GLU A 32 18.82 -20.23 4.16
N LYS A 33 18.86 -20.69 2.91
CA LYS A 33 18.83 -22.13 2.63
C LYS A 33 20.10 -22.69 3.28
N VAL A 34 19.96 -23.23 4.49
CA VAL A 34 20.93 -24.21 4.99
C VAL A 34 20.92 -25.33 3.96
N PRO A 35 22.04 -25.64 3.29
CA PRO A 35 22.10 -26.81 2.43
C PRO A 35 21.78 -28.01 3.30
N SER A 36 20.70 -28.72 3.00
CA SER A 36 20.48 -30.03 3.60
C SER A 36 21.62 -30.92 3.12
N GLU A 37 22.54 -31.26 4.04
CA GLU A 37 23.38 -32.43 3.91
C GLU A 37 22.47 -33.66 3.75
N ASN A 38 22.09 -34.01 2.52
CA ASN A 38 21.64 -35.35 2.13
C ASN A 38 21.45 -35.63 0.63
N ASP A 39 21.85 -34.75 -0.30
CA ASP A 39 21.81 -35.08 -1.74
C ASP A 39 23.17 -35.48 -2.32
N ALA A 40 23.97 -36.21 -1.53
CA ALA A 40 25.16 -36.91 -2.02
C ALA A 40 25.15 -38.37 -1.57
N LYS A 41 24.24 -39.16 -2.13
CA LYS A 41 24.39 -40.63 -2.18
C LYS A 41 24.03 -41.14 -3.57
N THR A 42 24.99 -41.03 -4.48
CA THR A 42 25.02 -41.91 -5.65
C THR A 42 25.24 -43.33 -5.13
N GLN A 43 24.19 -44.14 -5.19
CA GLN A 43 24.30 -45.57 -4.93
C GLN A 43 25.25 -46.20 -5.93
N VAL A 44 26.36 -46.71 -5.42
CA VAL A 44 27.16 -47.75 -6.06
C VAL A 44 26.31 -49.02 -6.02
N ILE A 45 25.77 -49.43 -7.16
CA ILE A 45 25.32 -50.81 -7.35
C ILE A 45 26.51 -51.56 -7.95
N SER A 46 27.27 -52.18 -7.05
CA SER A 46 28.17 -53.29 -7.36
C SER A 46 27.33 -54.55 -7.60
N ASN A 47 27.45 -55.16 -8.77
CA ASN A 47 27.19 -56.58 -8.93
C ASN A 47 28.48 -57.24 -9.41
N ASP A 48 29.23 -57.75 -8.44
CA ASP A 48 30.22 -58.78 -8.63
C ASP A 48 29.50 -60.08 -9.02
N ASN A 49 29.83 -60.62 -10.18
CA ASN A 49 29.80 -62.05 -10.43
C ASN A 49 31.14 -62.43 -11.03
N ALA A 50 32.06 -62.85 -10.16
CA ALA A 50 33.31 -63.49 -10.54
C ALA A 50 33.19 -65.00 -10.33
N HIS A 51 33.37 -65.77 -11.41
CA HIS A 51 33.98 -67.11 -11.38
C HIS A 51 34.71 -67.39 -12.72
N MET A 52 35.97 -66.96 -12.77
CA MET A 52 37.21 -67.72 -13.10
C MET A 52 37.04 -69.14 -13.68
N LEU A 53 37.85 -69.69 -14.60
CA LEU A 53 38.97 -69.25 -15.46
C LEU A 53 39.32 -70.47 -16.35
N ASN A 54 39.90 -70.24 -17.53
CA ASN A 54 40.90 -71.05 -18.27
C ASN A 54 40.73 -70.78 -19.78
N ASN A 55 41.70 -70.29 -20.54
CA ASN A 55 43.13 -70.50 -20.49
C ASN A 55 43.92 -69.25 -20.89
N LEU A 56 45.10 -69.13 -20.29
CA LEU A 56 46.22 -68.32 -20.76
C LEU A 56 46.52 -68.58 -22.25
N LYS A 57 46.61 -67.49 -23.03
CA LYS A 57 47.79 -67.24 -23.87
C LYS A 57 48.28 -65.84 -23.59
N THR A 58 49.44 -65.80 -22.97
CA THR A 58 50.30 -64.65 -22.73
C THR A 58 50.50 -63.84 -24.02
N ASN A 59 50.30 -62.53 -23.92
CA ASN A 59 51.13 -61.53 -24.59
C ASN A 59 51.09 -60.27 -23.72
N SER A 60 52.16 -60.03 -22.98
CA SER A 60 52.43 -58.74 -22.35
C SER A 60 52.44 -57.67 -23.44
N LYS A 61 51.37 -56.87 -23.52
CA LYS A 61 51.39 -55.62 -24.29
C LYS A 61 52.01 -54.57 -23.37
N ILE A 62 53.27 -54.28 -23.65
CA ILE A 62 54.06 -53.21 -23.04
C ILE A 62 53.19 -51.94 -23.02
N LEU A 63 53.05 -51.31 -21.85
CA LEU A 63 52.51 -49.95 -21.73
C LEU A 63 53.49 -49.06 -22.50
N ASP A 64 53.11 -48.67 -23.71
CA ASP A 64 53.92 -47.77 -24.51
C ASP A 64 53.88 -46.42 -23.79
N THR A 65 54.98 -46.05 -23.13
CA THR A 65 55.14 -44.71 -22.57
C THR A 65 55.01 -43.73 -23.73
N SER A 66 53.94 -42.92 -23.75
CA SER A 66 53.72 -41.92 -24.79
C SER A 66 55.02 -41.16 -25.04
N THR A 67 55.50 -41.17 -26.28
CA THR A 67 56.77 -40.52 -26.67
C THR A 67 56.58 -39.07 -27.12
N SER A 68 55.32 -38.61 -27.18
CA SER A 68 54.92 -37.26 -27.53
C SER A 68 53.64 -36.85 -26.79
N ALA A 69 53.44 -35.53 -26.63
CA ALA A 69 52.18 -34.99 -26.11
C ALA A 69 50.98 -35.43 -26.99
N PRO A 70 49.75 -35.41 -26.46
CA PRO A 70 48.58 -35.82 -27.23
C PRO A 70 48.43 -35.06 -28.55
N ALA A 71 47.89 -35.69 -29.59
CA ALA A 71 47.64 -35.03 -30.86
C ALA A 71 46.56 -33.94 -30.72
N THR A 72 46.45 -33.09 -31.73
CA THR A 72 45.44 -32.03 -31.79
C THR A 72 44.04 -32.62 -31.64
N PHE A 73 43.26 -32.04 -30.75
CA PHE A 73 41.86 -32.40 -30.51
C PHE A 73 41.01 -31.14 -30.48
N GLN A 74 39.70 -31.33 -30.60
CA GLN A 74 38.72 -30.25 -30.53
C GLN A 74 37.63 -30.58 -29.52
N ILE A 75 36.94 -29.55 -29.05
CA ILE A 75 35.73 -29.69 -28.25
C ILE A 75 34.51 -29.23 -29.04
N SER A 76 33.39 -29.91 -28.87
CA SER A 76 32.12 -29.58 -29.52
C SER A 76 30.99 -29.59 -28.50
N LYS A 77 29.81 -29.08 -28.89
CA LYS A 77 28.58 -29.22 -28.12
C LYS A 77 27.50 -29.85 -28.97
N ASN A 78 26.55 -30.51 -28.30
CA ASN A 78 25.40 -31.12 -28.96
C ASN A 78 24.19 -30.19 -29.13
N ASN A 79 24.24 -28.97 -28.59
CA ASN A 79 23.10 -28.06 -28.62
C ASN A 79 23.52 -26.58 -28.74
N TRP A 80 22.73 -25.79 -29.49
CA TRP A 80 22.91 -24.35 -29.73
C TRP A 80 21.64 -23.54 -29.45
N ASP A 81 20.58 -24.18 -28.97
CA ASP A 81 19.24 -23.59 -28.91
C ASP A 81 18.95 -22.79 -27.62
N GLY A 82 19.95 -22.59 -26.76
CA GLY A 82 19.75 -21.94 -25.47
C GLY A 82 19.37 -22.87 -24.31
N SER A 83 19.31 -24.19 -24.52
CA SER A 83 18.93 -25.16 -23.50
C SER A 83 19.84 -25.14 -22.26
N PRO A 84 19.28 -25.29 -21.04
CA PRO A 84 20.04 -25.50 -19.81
C PRO A 84 20.73 -26.87 -19.73
N ASN A 85 20.36 -27.79 -20.62
CA ASN A 85 20.92 -29.13 -20.71
C ASN A 85 21.69 -29.28 -22.02
N TYR A 86 22.99 -29.55 -21.94
CA TYR A 86 23.87 -29.75 -23.09
C TYR A 86 25.08 -30.60 -22.71
N THR A 87 25.71 -31.18 -23.72
CA THR A 87 26.91 -32.01 -23.60
C THR A 87 28.07 -31.29 -24.27
N ILE A 88 29.23 -31.27 -23.60
CA ILE A 88 30.50 -30.93 -24.23
C ILE A 88 31.25 -32.22 -24.53
N SER A 89 31.61 -32.41 -25.80
CA SER A 89 32.32 -33.59 -26.27
C SER A 89 33.74 -33.22 -26.69
N MET A 90 34.67 -34.15 -26.54
CA MET A 90 36.07 -34.05 -26.93
C MET A 90 36.33 -35.11 -28.00
N ASP A 91 36.91 -34.70 -29.12
CA ASP A 91 37.24 -35.58 -30.23
C ASP A 91 38.69 -35.40 -30.67
N LEU A 92 39.44 -36.51 -30.67
CA LEU A 92 40.74 -36.66 -31.30
C LEU A 92 40.60 -37.74 -32.37
N TRP A 93 40.81 -37.39 -33.64
CA TRP A 93 40.51 -38.28 -34.78
C TRP A 93 41.61 -39.30 -35.09
N TYR A 94 42.87 -38.95 -34.89
CA TYR A 94 44.02 -39.86 -35.01
C TYR A 94 45.24 -39.26 -34.30
N GLY A 95 46.18 -40.11 -33.87
CA GLY A 95 47.46 -39.69 -33.29
C GLY A 95 47.64 -40.11 -31.83
N THR A 96 48.59 -39.48 -31.12
CA THR A 96 48.86 -39.85 -29.72
C THR A 96 47.69 -39.46 -28.83
N ASN A 97 47.15 -40.43 -28.09
CA ASN A 97 46.01 -40.23 -27.21
C ASN A 97 46.43 -39.60 -25.86
N GLY A 98 45.44 -39.01 -25.19
CA GLY A 98 45.54 -38.59 -23.80
C GLY A 98 45.19 -39.71 -22.82
N GLU A 99 45.60 -39.52 -21.58
CA GLU A 99 45.26 -40.33 -20.40
C GLU A 99 44.37 -39.54 -19.42
N LEU A 100 44.28 -38.22 -19.58
CA LEU A 100 43.47 -37.33 -18.77
C LEU A 100 42.96 -36.15 -19.61
N TRP A 101 41.67 -35.86 -19.49
CA TRP A 101 41.03 -34.69 -20.11
C TRP A 101 40.49 -33.76 -19.02
N LYS A 102 40.91 -32.49 -19.05
CA LYS A 102 40.44 -31.44 -18.15
C LYS A 102 39.62 -30.42 -18.93
N LEU A 103 38.40 -30.15 -18.47
CA LEU A 103 37.52 -29.13 -19.04
C LEU A 103 37.45 -27.92 -18.12
N TYR A 104 37.69 -26.74 -18.68
CA TYR A 104 37.65 -25.45 -17.99
C TYR A 104 36.44 -24.65 -18.47
N GLU A 105 35.71 -24.04 -17.54
CA GLU A 105 34.62 -23.11 -17.80
C GLU A 105 35.00 -21.74 -17.24
N ASN A 106 34.93 -20.70 -18.07
CA ASN A 106 35.28 -19.33 -17.70
C ASN A 106 36.67 -19.23 -17.02
N GLY A 107 37.61 -20.10 -17.42
CA GLY A 107 38.97 -20.18 -16.87
C GLY A 107 39.12 -21.04 -15.61
N LYS A 108 38.04 -21.60 -15.06
CA LYS A 108 38.08 -22.48 -13.87
C LYS A 108 37.89 -23.95 -14.27
N LEU A 109 38.69 -24.85 -13.68
CA LEU A 109 38.53 -26.29 -13.89
C LEU A 109 37.16 -26.74 -13.37
N VAL A 110 36.33 -27.31 -14.24
CA VAL A 110 34.98 -27.80 -13.88
C VAL A 110 34.85 -29.31 -13.93
N ASN A 111 35.67 -30.00 -14.71
CA ASN A 111 35.63 -31.45 -14.83
C ASN A 111 36.99 -32.03 -15.21
N GLU A 112 37.20 -33.29 -14.83
CA GLU A 112 38.38 -34.09 -15.15
C GLU A 112 37.96 -35.54 -15.44
N ILE A 113 38.37 -36.09 -16.59
CA ILE A 113 38.04 -37.46 -17.02
C ILE A 113 39.32 -38.22 -17.34
N LYS A 114 39.52 -39.37 -16.67
CA LYS A 114 40.58 -40.32 -17.02
C LYS A 114 40.22 -41.08 -18.29
N LEU A 115 41.19 -41.21 -19.20
CA LEU A 115 41.01 -41.82 -20.51
C LEU A 115 41.97 -42.99 -20.69
N VAL A 116 41.57 -43.94 -21.52
CA VAL A 116 42.44 -45.06 -21.91
C VAL A 116 43.23 -44.64 -23.15
N ASN A 117 44.56 -44.70 -23.05
CA ASN A 117 45.45 -44.50 -24.18
C ASN A 117 45.37 -45.72 -25.12
N ASN A 118 44.90 -45.49 -26.35
CA ASN A 118 44.76 -46.50 -27.40
C ASN A 118 45.35 -45.99 -28.73
N SER A 119 46.44 -45.23 -28.63
CA SER A 119 47.11 -44.62 -29.77
C SER A 119 47.41 -45.65 -30.88
N PRO A 120 47.32 -45.27 -32.18
CA PRO A 120 46.94 -43.97 -32.72
C PRO A 120 45.43 -43.84 -33.04
N ASN A 121 44.58 -44.70 -32.46
CA ASN A 121 43.15 -44.74 -32.77
C ASN A 121 42.40 -43.50 -32.25
N PRO A 122 41.26 -43.13 -32.87
CA PRO A 122 40.43 -42.03 -32.39
C PRO A 122 40.09 -42.16 -30.90
N GLN A 123 40.00 -41.02 -30.21
CA GLN A 123 39.65 -40.93 -28.80
C GLN A 123 38.53 -39.91 -28.60
N HIS A 124 37.56 -40.28 -27.77
CA HIS A 124 36.35 -39.49 -27.51
C HIS A 124 36.01 -39.49 -26.02
N ALA A 125 35.48 -38.36 -25.53
CA ALA A 125 34.95 -38.21 -24.18
C ALA A 125 33.84 -37.17 -24.14
N GLU A 126 32.94 -37.27 -23.17
CA GLU A 126 31.82 -36.33 -23.02
C GLU A 126 31.57 -35.94 -21.57
N ILE A 127 31.12 -34.71 -21.37
CA ILE A 127 30.61 -34.19 -20.09
C ILE A 127 29.21 -33.66 -20.33
N LYS A 128 28.26 -34.13 -19.53
CA LYS A 128 26.86 -33.68 -19.58
C LYS A 128 26.63 -32.62 -18.51
N PHE A 129 26.11 -31.48 -18.94
CA PHE A 129 25.60 -30.43 -18.06
C PHE A 129 24.08 -30.52 -18.02
N THR A 130 23.53 -30.46 -16.82
CA THR A 130 22.09 -30.43 -16.57
C THR A 130 21.75 -29.20 -15.72
N ASP A 131 20.63 -28.57 -16.03
CA ASP A 131 20.05 -27.44 -15.28
C ASP A 131 20.99 -26.24 -15.12
N LYS A 132 21.79 -25.93 -16.17
CA LYS A 132 22.63 -24.73 -16.17
C LYS A 132 21.77 -23.47 -16.13
N SER A 133 22.15 -22.50 -15.29
CA SER A 133 21.50 -21.18 -15.22
C SER A 133 21.61 -20.44 -16.55
N ASN A 134 20.72 -19.46 -16.79
CA ASN A 134 20.84 -18.57 -17.96
C ASN A 134 22.15 -17.76 -17.88
N GLY A 135 22.89 -17.70 -18.99
CA GLY A 135 24.20 -17.04 -19.05
C GLY A 135 25.09 -17.52 -20.19
N THR A 136 26.25 -16.89 -20.35
CA THR A 136 27.26 -17.26 -21.36
C THR A 136 28.41 -18.01 -20.70
N TYR A 137 28.68 -19.22 -21.16
CA TYR A 137 29.73 -20.11 -20.66
C TYR A 137 30.79 -20.33 -21.73
N LYS A 138 32.05 -20.00 -21.41
CA LYS A 138 33.19 -20.19 -22.31
C LYS A 138 34.01 -21.40 -21.86
N TYR A 139 34.18 -22.37 -22.74
CA TYR A 139 34.89 -23.62 -22.50
C TYR A 139 36.22 -23.70 -23.25
N THR A 140 37.23 -24.20 -22.55
CA THR A 140 38.54 -24.62 -23.08
C THR A 140 38.92 -25.94 -22.43
N ALA A 141 39.82 -26.72 -23.03
CA ALA A 141 40.23 -27.98 -22.44
C ALA A 141 41.70 -28.31 -22.63
N GLU A 142 42.20 -29.21 -21.78
CA GLU A 142 43.54 -29.81 -21.86
C GLU A 142 43.42 -31.32 -21.99
N LEU A 143 44.18 -31.92 -22.91
CA LEU A 143 44.37 -33.36 -23.03
C LEU A 143 45.82 -33.67 -22.64
N ILE A 144 46.00 -34.59 -21.70
CA ILE A 144 47.27 -34.81 -20.99
C ILE A 144 47.64 -36.29 -21.08
N ASN A 145 48.90 -36.60 -21.33
CA ASN A 145 49.49 -37.92 -21.12
C ASN A 145 50.86 -37.79 -20.45
N ALA A 146 51.55 -38.91 -20.19
CA ALA A 146 52.87 -38.91 -19.57
C ALA A 146 53.95 -38.04 -20.28
N ALA A 147 53.81 -37.75 -21.58
CA ALA A 147 54.76 -36.95 -22.35
C ALA A 147 54.40 -35.46 -22.47
N GLY A 148 53.19 -35.03 -22.10
CA GLY A 148 52.86 -33.61 -22.10
C GLY A 148 51.37 -33.30 -22.16
N VAL A 149 51.09 -32.02 -22.43
CA VAL A 149 49.76 -31.42 -22.46
C VAL A 149 49.52 -30.80 -23.82
N THR A 150 48.33 -31.05 -24.38
CA THR A 150 47.82 -30.37 -25.58
C THR A 150 46.56 -29.62 -25.20
N ASN A 151 46.40 -28.40 -25.68
CA ASN A 151 45.19 -27.60 -25.48
C ASN A 151 44.19 -27.84 -26.61
N SER A 152 42.89 -27.65 -26.32
CA SER A 152 41.84 -27.75 -27.34
C SER A 152 42.09 -26.74 -28.46
N GLN A 153 41.94 -27.18 -29.71
CA GLN A 153 42.18 -26.34 -30.88
C GLN A 153 41.22 -25.13 -30.93
N ASN A 154 40.03 -25.29 -30.37
CA ASN A 154 39.01 -24.27 -30.32
C ASN A 154 38.63 -23.93 -28.86
N THR A 155 38.12 -22.71 -28.71
CA THR A 155 37.29 -22.30 -27.57
C THR A 155 35.83 -22.47 -27.96
N LEU A 156 35.02 -22.98 -27.06
CA LEU A 156 33.60 -23.17 -27.29
C LEU A 156 32.78 -22.21 -26.40
N VAL A 157 31.77 -21.55 -26.96
CA VAL A 157 30.84 -20.70 -26.19
C VAL A 157 29.46 -21.33 -26.23
N HIS A 158 28.83 -21.45 -25.06
CA HIS A 158 27.43 -21.84 -24.92
C HIS A 158 26.65 -20.76 -24.21
N GLU A 159 25.54 -20.34 -24.81
CA GLU A 159 24.60 -19.40 -24.21
C GLU A 159 23.38 -20.21 -23.76
N VAL A 160 23.00 -20.06 -22.49
CA VAL A 160 21.78 -20.64 -21.94
C VAL A 160 20.77 -19.51 -21.79
N THR A 161 19.63 -19.67 -22.45
CA THR A 161 18.55 -18.67 -22.50
C THR A 161 17.17 -19.26 -22.20
N LYS A 162 17.07 -20.58 -21.98
CA LYS A 162 15.80 -21.31 -21.79
C LYS A 162 15.65 -21.97 -20.41
N ASN A 163 16.41 -21.55 -19.41
CA ASN A 163 16.19 -21.98 -18.02
C ASN A 163 15.20 -21.03 -17.30
N ASP A 164 13.99 -20.93 -17.82
CA ASP A 164 12.96 -20.01 -17.31
C ASP A 164 12.18 -20.64 -16.14
N LYS A 165 12.89 -21.14 -15.12
CA LYS A 165 12.24 -21.47 -13.86
C LYS A 165 11.76 -20.17 -13.20
N PRO A 166 10.51 -20.11 -12.71
CA PRO A 166 10.06 -18.98 -11.91
C PRO A 166 11.02 -18.79 -10.73
N ILE A 167 11.49 -17.56 -10.54
CA ILE A 167 12.32 -17.24 -9.38
C ILE A 167 11.43 -17.28 -8.15
N GLU A 168 11.67 -18.26 -7.27
CA GLU A 168 10.99 -18.33 -5.98
C GLU A 168 11.54 -17.26 -5.04
N VAL A 169 10.65 -16.46 -4.47
CA VAL A 169 10.95 -15.43 -3.48
C VAL A 169 10.19 -15.70 -2.19
N PRO A 170 10.76 -15.36 -1.01
CA PRO A 170 10.07 -15.57 0.25
C PRO A 170 8.95 -14.53 0.41
N LEU A 171 7.70 -14.99 0.49
CA LEU A 171 6.52 -14.14 0.64
C LEU A 171 5.83 -14.39 1.99
N PRO A 172 5.30 -13.35 2.66
CA PRO A 172 4.42 -13.54 3.80
C PRO A 172 3.08 -14.15 3.33
N GLU A 173 2.32 -14.70 4.28
CA GLU A 173 0.99 -15.26 4.00
C GLU A 173 0.01 -14.19 3.51
N SER A 174 0.10 -12.98 4.04
CA SER A 174 -0.76 -11.85 3.71
C SER A 174 -0.04 -10.52 3.95
N VAL A 175 -0.49 -9.47 3.26
CA VAL A 175 -0.01 -8.09 3.40
C VAL A 175 -1.18 -7.11 3.51
N SER A 176 -0.93 -5.96 4.15
CA SER A 176 -1.89 -4.87 4.32
C SER A 176 -1.10 -3.56 4.40
N GLY A 177 -1.63 -2.50 3.81
CA GLY A 177 -1.04 -1.16 3.74
C GLY A 177 0.04 -1.04 2.67
N GLU A 178 1.01 -1.94 2.68
CA GLU A 178 2.12 -1.99 1.73
C GLU A 178 2.31 -3.41 1.16
N PRO A 179 2.75 -3.55 -0.11
CA PRO A 179 3.10 -4.86 -0.65
C PRO A 179 4.36 -5.41 0.02
N ALA A 180 4.53 -6.73 -0.01
CA ALA A 180 5.75 -7.38 0.43
C ALA A 180 6.91 -6.96 -0.47
N THR A 181 7.99 -6.47 0.12
CA THR A 181 9.21 -6.13 -0.61
C THR A 181 10.43 -6.80 0.03
N GLY A 182 11.42 -7.12 -0.80
CA GLY A 182 12.63 -7.78 -0.32
C GLY A 182 13.52 -8.24 -1.45
N TYR A 183 14.44 -9.14 -1.13
CA TYR A 183 15.31 -9.77 -2.11
C TYR A 183 15.65 -11.22 -1.73
N THR A 184 16.08 -11.99 -2.72
CA THR A 184 16.75 -13.29 -2.54
C THR A 184 18.05 -13.31 -3.32
N VAL A 185 19.06 -14.03 -2.82
CA VAL A 185 20.34 -14.18 -3.52
C VAL A 185 20.20 -15.28 -4.56
N LEU A 186 20.45 -14.96 -5.83
CA LEU A 186 20.46 -15.93 -6.92
C LEU A 186 21.86 -16.50 -7.14
N ASN A 187 22.86 -15.64 -7.12
CA ASN A 187 24.27 -16.01 -7.23
C ASN A 187 25.13 -14.94 -6.55
N GLU A 188 26.19 -15.33 -5.86
CA GLU A 188 27.10 -14.39 -5.22
C GLU A 188 28.47 -15.00 -5.02
N ASP A 189 29.52 -14.28 -5.39
CA ASP A 189 30.93 -14.60 -5.12
C ASP A 189 31.62 -13.44 -4.40
N ASP A 190 32.96 -13.48 -4.30
CA ASP A 190 33.75 -12.45 -3.62
C ASP A 190 33.75 -11.10 -4.35
N THR A 191 33.36 -11.08 -5.63
CA THR A 191 33.48 -9.93 -6.54
C THR A 191 32.16 -9.49 -7.16
N ASN A 192 31.20 -10.41 -7.37
CA ASN A 192 29.95 -10.15 -8.06
C ASN A 192 28.76 -10.69 -7.26
N PHE A 193 27.61 -10.08 -7.45
CA PHE A 193 26.34 -10.57 -6.94
C PHE A 193 25.25 -10.50 -8.01
N GLU A 194 24.24 -11.34 -7.80
CA GLU A 194 22.99 -11.37 -8.53
C GLU A 194 21.86 -11.63 -7.53
N TRP A 195 20.96 -10.67 -7.42
CA TRP A 195 19.82 -10.71 -6.51
C TRP A 195 18.51 -10.68 -7.30
N ALA A 196 17.50 -11.38 -6.79
CA ALA A 196 16.12 -11.15 -7.20
C ALA A 196 15.44 -10.25 -6.17
N VAL A 197 15.31 -8.98 -6.52
CA VAL A 197 14.58 -7.98 -5.73
C VAL A 197 13.12 -8.03 -6.15
N PHE A 198 12.19 -8.01 -5.20
CA PHE A 198 10.77 -8.20 -5.50
C PHE A 198 9.83 -7.22 -4.80
N ALA A 199 8.67 -7.01 -5.41
CA ALA A 199 7.48 -6.41 -4.81
C ALA A 199 6.28 -7.33 -5.10
N SER A 200 5.48 -7.65 -4.08
CA SER A 200 4.44 -8.67 -4.18
C SER A 200 3.18 -8.35 -3.39
N ASN A 201 2.04 -8.65 -3.99
CA ASN A 201 0.78 -8.86 -3.30
C ASN A 201 0.51 -10.37 -3.21
N PRO A 202 0.85 -11.04 -2.09
CA PRO A 202 0.56 -12.46 -1.90
C PRO A 202 -0.90 -12.76 -1.54
N ASN A 203 -1.73 -11.74 -1.27
CA ASN A 203 -3.12 -11.95 -0.90
C ASN A 203 -3.88 -12.61 -2.05
N LYS A 204 -4.76 -13.56 -1.71
CA LYS A 204 -5.64 -14.26 -2.65
C LYS A 204 -7.11 -13.88 -2.51
N GLU A 205 -7.43 -13.24 -1.39
CA GLU A 205 -8.76 -12.80 -1.00
C GLU A 205 -8.67 -11.41 -0.39
N TYR A 206 -9.83 -10.80 -0.16
CA TYR A 206 -9.89 -9.45 0.38
C TYR A 206 -9.26 -9.36 1.77
N VAL A 207 -8.34 -8.42 1.89
CA VAL A 207 -7.71 -7.96 3.13
C VAL A 207 -7.78 -6.44 3.09
N TRP A 208 -8.14 -5.82 4.22
CA TRP A 208 -8.14 -4.35 4.33
C TRP A 208 -6.77 -3.81 3.94
N GLU A 209 -6.71 -2.86 3.02
CA GLU A 209 -5.48 -2.32 2.41
C GLU A 209 -4.58 -3.35 1.74
N GLY A 210 -5.13 -4.52 1.38
CA GLY A 210 -4.41 -5.61 0.74
C GLY A 210 -5.01 -6.04 -0.59
N SER A 211 -6.10 -5.38 -1.02
CA SER A 211 -6.83 -5.74 -2.23
C SER A 211 -6.01 -5.55 -3.51
N SER A 212 -5.23 -4.48 -3.56
CA SER A 212 -4.30 -4.19 -4.63
C SER A 212 -3.31 -3.09 -4.23
N PHE A 213 -2.19 -3.01 -4.94
CA PHE A 213 -1.22 -1.93 -4.78
C PHE A 213 -0.88 -1.27 -6.11
N SER A 214 -0.69 0.04 -6.07
CA SER A 214 -0.26 0.84 -7.22
C SER A 214 1.12 1.41 -6.93
N LEU A 215 2.12 1.06 -7.74
CA LEU A 215 3.54 1.32 -7.46
C LEU A 215 4.25 2.08 -8.59
N TRP A 216 5.06 3.07 -8.22
CA TRP A 216 6.11 3.59 -9.09
C TRP A 216 7.29 2.63 -9.22
N GLY A 217 7.63 1.97 -8.11
CA GLY A 217 8.93 1.35 -7.96
C GLY A 217 9.14 0.64 -6.64
N ILE A 218 10.38 0.23 -6.43
CA ILE A 218 10.94 -0.19 -5.15
C ILE A 218 12.21 0.60 -4.88
N SER A 219 12.46 0.92 -3.62
CA SER A 219 13.72 1.50 -3.17
C SER A 219 14.37 0.63 -2.10
N PHE A 220 15.69 0.63 -2.03
CA PHE A 220 16.47 -0.04 -0.98
C PHE A 220 17.85 0.59 -0.85
N GLU A 221 18.59 0.18 0.18
CA GLU A 221 19.95 0.65 0.45
C GLU A 221 20.97 -0.48 0.33
N THR A 222 22.09 -0.21 -0.33
CA THR A 222 23.22 -1.15 -0.39
C THR A 222 24.57 -0.44 -0.45
N ASP A 223 25.60 -1.06 0.12
CA ASP A 223 26.99 -0.61 -0.01
C ASP A 223 27.63 -1.11 -1.33
N ASN A 224 26.95 -1.99 -2.07
CA ASN A 224 27.44 -2.59 -3.31
C ASN A 224 27.09 -1.73 -4.54
N GLU A 225 27.90 -1.84 -5.59
CA GLU A 225 27.69 -1.11 -6.85
C GLU A 225 26.74 -1.92 -7.76
N ILE A 226 25.61 -1.34 -8.17
CA ILE A 226 24.69 -1.96 -9.13
C ILE A 226 25.13 -1.64 -10.55
N THR A 227 25.40 -2.68 -11.34
CA THR A 227 25.80 -2.55 -12.74
C THR A 227 24.62 -2.72 -13.70
N SER A 228 23.60 -3.50 -13.33
CA SER A 228 22.41 -3.67 -14.16
C SER A 228 21.19 -4.14 -13.36
N VAL A 229 20.00 -3.83 -13.89
CA VAL A 229 18.71 -4.29 -13.38
C VAL A 229 17.84 -4.74 -14.55
N SER A 230 17.46 -6.01 -14.59
CA SER A 230 16.51 -6.55 -15.57
C SER A 230 15.06 -6.39 -15.10
N ASN A 231 14.11 -6.43 -16.04
CA ASN A 231 12.66 -6.30 -15.79
C ASN A 231 12.24 -4.97 -15.14
N ALA A 232 13.08 -3.93 -15.22
CA ALA A 232 12.75 -2.59 -14.78
C ALA A 232 12.56 -1.66 -15.99
N ALA A 233 11.78 -0.59 -15.82
CA ALA A 233 11.77 0.51 -16.78
C ALA A 233 13.07 1.32 -16.72
N SER A 234 13.57 1.54 -15.50
CA SER A 234 14.84 2.20 -15.22
C SER A 234 15.28 1.91 -13.79
N PHE A 235 16.55 2.16 -13.47
CA PHE A 235 17.04 2.20 -12.10
C PHE A 235 18.00 3.37 -11.92
N LYS A 236 18.16 3.82 -10.67
CA LYS A 236 19.11 4.86 -10.26
C LYS A 236 19.76 4.46 -8.94
N GLN A 237 21.07 4.64 -8.83
CA GLN A 237 21.81 4.50 -7.58
C GLN A 237 22.49 5.82 -7.22
N ASN A 238 22.14 6.38 -6.06
CA ASN A 238 22.71 7.61 -5.51
C ASN A 238 23.39 7.28 -4.17
N GLY A 239 24.69 7.04 -4.20
CA GLY A 239 25.41 6.50 -3.05
C GLY A 239 24.85 5.13 -2.69
N LYS A 240 24.32 4.98 -1.48
CA LYS A 240 23.71 3.72 -1.03
C LYS A 240 22.28 3.52 -1.51
N ASN A 241 21.58 4.60 -1.84
CA ASN A 241 20.16 4.57 -2.16
C ASN A 241 19.95 4.10 -3.59
N VAL A 242 19.16 3.06 -3.76
CA VAL A 242 18.78 2.48 -5.04
C VAL A 242 17.28 2.66 -5.22
N THR A 243 16.87 3.10 -6.40
CA THR A 243 15.48 3.14 -6.83
C THR A 243 15.35 2.38 -8.14
N ILE A 244 14.42 1.42 -8.19
CA ILE A 244 14.05 0.66 -9.38
C ILE A 244 12.61 1.05 -9.74
N ASN A 245 12.40 1.50 -10.97
CA ASN A 245 11.08 1.91 -11.46
C ASN A 245 10.42 0.78 -12.27
N LEU A 246 9.13 0.53 -11.99
CA LEU A 246 8.31 -0.42 -12.75
C LEU A 246 7.97 0.15 -14.14
N LYS A 247 7.80 -0.74 -15.12
CA LYS A 247 7.16 -0.39 -16.40
C LYS A 247 5.71 0.01 -16.16
N GLN A 248 5.17 0.86 -17.03
CA GLN A 248 3.85 1.47 -16.82
C GLN A 248 2.74 0.43 -16.67
N GLU A 249 2.77 -0.62 -17.50
CA GLU A 249 1.85 -1.75 -17.50
C GLU A 249 2.01 -2.70 -16.29
N GLU A 250 3.13 -2.59 -15.56
CA GLU A 250 3.45 -3.46 -14.43
C GLU A 250 3.10 -2.81 -13.07
N ARG A 251 2.76 -1.51 -13.05
CA ARG A 251 2.53 -0.70 -11.83
C ARG A 251 1.35 -1.12 -10.97
N PHE A 252 0.46 -1.95 -11.51
CA PHE A 252 -0.67 -2.50 -10.79
C PHE A 252 -0.35 -3.91 -10.28
N LEU A 253 -0.48 -4.11 -8.96
CA LEU A 253 -0.32 -5.39 -8.28
C LEU A 253 -1.68 -5.79 -7.66
N PRO A 254 -2.56 -6.47 -8.43
CA PRO A 254 -3.75 -7.11 -7.88
C PRO A 254 -3.35 -8.33 -7.02
N TYR A 255 -4.34 -9.10 -6.56
CA TYR A 255 -4.11 -10.37 -5.85
C TYR A 255 -3.12 -11.30 -6.56
N ASP A 256 -2.39 -12.08 -5.77
CA ASP A 256 -1.46 -13.13 -6.19
C ASP A 256 -0.46 -12.68 -7.26
N THR A 257 0.04 -11.45 -7.12
CA THR A 257 0.90 -10.82 -8.14
C THR A 257 2.26 -10.47 -7.56
N THR A 258 3.31 -10.97 -8.20
CA THR A 258 4.71 -10.65 -7.86
C THR A 258 5.44 -10.01 -9.03
N ARG A 259 6.26 -9.00 -8.75
CA ARG A 259 7.21 -8.37 -9.68
C ARG A 259 8.62 -8.67 -9.19
N ILE A 260 9.49 -9.17 -10.08
CA ILE A 260 10.86 -9.56 -9.76
C ILE A 260 11.83 -8.84 -10.71
N PHE A 261 12.78 -8.15 -10.10
CA PHE A 261 13.91 -7.49 -10.75
C PHE A 261 15.18 -8.29 -10.49
N VAL A 262 15.90 -8.63 -11.56
CA VAL A 262 17.22 -9.26 -11.42
C VAL A 262 18.26 -8.16 -11.36
N VAL A 263 18.83 -7.95 -10.18
CA VAL A 263 19.82 -6.90 -9.88
C VAL A 263 21.19 -7.53 -9.86
N LYS A 264 22.09 -7.05 -10.73
CA LYS A 264 23.48 -7.51 -10.79
C LYS A 264 24.44 -6.38 -10.48
N GLY A 265 25.56 -6.71 -9.87
CA GLY A 265 26.54 -5.70 -9.51
C GLY A 265 27.85 -6.25 -8.98
N LYS A 266 28.72 -5.32 -8.58
CA LYS A 266 30.01 -5.62 -7.96
C LYS A 266 29.91 -5.54 -6.45
N LYS A 267 30.47 -6.55 -5.80
CA LYS A 267 30.49 -6.67 -4.35
C LYS A 267 31.66 -5.87 -3.80
N ASN A 268 31.35 -4.76 -3.15
CA ASN A 268 32.31 -3.91 -2.44
C ASN A 268 32.19 -4.08 -0.91
N SER A 269 31.14 -4.75 -0.45
CA SER A 269 30.79 -4.97 0.96
C SER A 269 30.09 -6.31 1.14
N SER A 270 30.31 -6.97 2.27
CA SER A 270 29.58 -8.19 2.67
C SER A 270 28.23 -7.90 3.35
N LYS A 271 27.87 -6.62 3.54
CA LYS A 271 26.60 -6.26 4.17
C LYS A 271 25.43 -6.50 3.21
N ALA A 272 24.39 -7.14 3.74
CA ALA A 272 23.13 -7.31 3.05
C ALA A 272 22.48 -5.95 2.71
N PRO A 273 21.78 -5.83 1.56
CA PRO A 273 20.92 -4.68 1.31
C PRO A 273 19.80 -4.60 2.36
N ILE A 274 19.43 -3.37 2.72
CA ILE A 274 18.46 -3.08 3.78
C ILE A 274 17.44 -2.04 3.28
N ASN A 275 16.46 -1.71 4.13
CA ASN A 275 15.49 -0.63 3.88
C ASN A 275 14.71 -0.78 2.56
N PHE A 276 14.33 -2.01 2.20
CA PHE A 276 13.41 -2.25 1.10
C PHE A 276 12.06 -1.58 1.39
N LYS A 277 11.62 -0.75 0.44
CA LYS A 277 10.38 0.04 0.52
C LYS A 277 9.69 0.03 -0.83
N SER A 278 8.38 -0.19 -0.82
CA SER A 278 7.56 0.04 -2.01
C SER A 278 7.34 1.54 -2.22
N ASN A 279 7.60 2.02 -3.44
CA ASN A 279 7.27 3.39 -3.80
C ASN A 279 5.82 3.41 -4.30
N LEU A 280 4.85 3.55 -3.39
CA LEU A 280 3.44 3.64 -3.73
C LEU A 280 3.19 4.85 -4.65
N ILE A 281 2.18 4.77 -5.53
CA ILE A 281 1.62 5.92 -6.23
C ILE A 281 0.71 6.65 -5.24
N ARG A 282 1.31 7.27 -4.23
CA ARG A 282 0.66 8.07 -3.20
C ARG A 282 1.64 9.15 -2.78
N GLY A 283 1.16 10.36 -2.53
CA GLY A 283 2.01 11.44 -2.06
C GLY A 283 2.33 11.34 -0.58
N GLU A 284 3.31 12.11 -0.13
CA GLU A 284 3.55 12.31 1.31
C GLU A 284 2.45 13.18 1.90
N ILE A 285 1.40 12.54 2.40
CA ILE A 285 0.21 13.18 2.95
C ILE A 285 0.12 12.91 4.46
N ASN A 286 -0.28 13.94 5.22
CA ASN A 286 -0.52 13.83 6.65
C ASN A 286 -2.00 14.01 6.96
N TYR A 287 -2.46 13.26 7.97
CA TYR A 287 -3.77 13.40 8.59
C TYR A 287 -3.60 13.83 10.06
N PRO A 288 -4.51 14.65 10.60
CA PRO A 288 -4.52 15.00 12.02
C PRO A 288 -4.56 13.76 12.91
N ASN A 289 -3.80 13.79 14.01
CA ASN A 289 -3.87 12.77 15.05
C ASN A 289 -4.81 13.23 16.15
N PHE A 290 -5.94 12.54 16.32
CA PHE A 290 -6.89 12.83 17.38
C PHE A 290 -6.58 12.04 18.67
N ALA A 291 -7.16 12.50 19.77
CA ALA A 291 -6.92 11.87 21.06
C ALA A 291 -7.51 10.45 21.12
N SER A 292 -6.75 9.51 21.66
CA SER A 292 -7.20 8.14 21.84
C SER A 292 -7.98 7.97 23.16
N LEU A 293 -8.70 6.85 23.28
CA LEU A 293 -9.23 6.39 24.57
C LEU A 293 -8.09 6.22 25.59
N PRO A 294 -8.37 6.38 26.90
CA PRO A 294 -7.42 6.06 27.95
C PRO A 294 -6.74 4.70 27.74
N ALA A 295 -5.44 4.61 28.03
CA ALA A 295 -4.67 3.38 27.85
C ALA A 295 -5.20 2.17 28.66
N SER A 296 -6.06 2.41 29.66
CA SER A 296 -6.73 1.37 30.43
C SER A 296 -7.90 0.72 29.68
N PHE A 297 -8.38 1.31 28.58
CA PHE A 297 -9.38 0.70 27.70
C PHE A 297 -8.78 -0.45 26.91
N THR A 298 -9.50 -1.57 26.86
CA THR A 298 -9.22 -2.70 25.98
C THR A 298 -10.52 -3.23 25.39
N LYS A 299 -10.49 -3.78 24.17
CA LYS A 299 -11.66 -4.44 23.57
C LYS A 299 -12.19 -5.57 24.47
N ASN A 300 -13.50 -5.74 24.54
CA ASN A 300 -14.21 -6.73 25.33
C ASN A 300 -13.90 -6.67 26.84
N LYS A 301 -13.62 -5.48 27.38
CA LYS A 301 -13.27 -5.32 28.80
C LYS A 301 -14.49 -5.66 29.68
N PRO A 302 -14.42 -6.70 30.54
CA PRO A 302 -15.58 -7.14 31.33
C PRO A 302 -15.96 -6.13 32.42
N ASP A 303 -14.98 -5.49 33.05
CA ASP A 303 -15.17 -4.51 34.13
C ASP A 303 -14.92 -3.09 33.62
N LEU A 304 -15.61 -2.68 32.54
CA LEU A 304 -15.48 -1.34 31.97
C LEU A 304 -15.97 -0.27 32.96
N THR A 305 -15.16 0.76 33.17
CA THR A 305 -15.49 1.87 34.08
C THR A 305 -15.39 3.23 33.39
N GLU A 306 -15.90 4.29 34.03
CA GLU A 306 -15.79 5.66 33.52
C GLU A 306 -14.33 6.08 33.24
N LYS A 307 -13.38 5.64 34.07
CA LYS A 307 -11.94 5.96 33.91
C LYS A 307 -11.31 5.36 32.67
N ASP A 308 -11.93 4.32 32.10
CA ASP A 308 -11.49 3.71 30.86
C ASP A 308 -11.97 4.49 29.63
N LEU A 309 -12.90 5.43 29.81
CA LEU A 309 -13.50 6.21 28.73
C LEU A 309 -13.09 7.69 28.82
N ILE A 310 -12.93 8.19 30.05
CA ILE A 310 -12.68 9.60 30.34
C ILE A 310 -11.35 9.74 31.09
N ALA A 311 -10.36 10.33 30.43
CA ALA A 311 -9.04 10.58 31.02
C ALA A 311 -9.07 11.68 32.09
N ASN A 312 -9.75 12.80 31.80
CA ASN A 312 -9.96 13.91 32.72
C ASN A 312 -11.41 14.39 32.61
N LYS A 313 -12.18 14.24 33.69
CA LYS A 313 -13.61 14.56 33.71
C LYS A 313 -13.90 16.06 33.62
N ASP A 314 -13.04 16.89 34.21
CA ASP A 314 -13.22 18.35 34.21
C ASP A 314 -13.02 18.92 32.81
N ASP A 315 -12.01 18.44 32.08
CA ASP A 315 -11.76 18.82 30.68
C ASP A 315 -12.85 18.25 29.75
N TYR A 316 -13.26 16.99 29.99
CA TYR A 316 -14.22 16.29 29.17
C TYR A 316 -15.56 17.01 29.11
N TYR A 317 -16.12 17.39 30.27
CA TYR A 317 -17.40 18.10 30.39
C TYR A 317 -17.24 19.62 30.48
N ASN A 318 -16.09 20.18 30.09
CA ASN A 318 -15.89 21.62 30.11
C ASN A 318 -16.76 22.29 29.02
N PRO A 319 -17.72 23.16 29.39
CA PRO A 319 -18.55 23.82 28.39
C PRO A 319 -17.79 24.90 27.60
N LYS A 320 -16.65 25.39 28.13
CA LYS A 320 -15.80 26.38 27.47
C LYS A 320 -14.86 25.67 26.50
N VAL A 321 -14.77 26.21 25.28
CA VAL A 321 -13.92 25.66 24.22
C VAL A 321 -12.97 26.72 23.70
N LYS A 322 -11.84 26.26 23.16
CA LYS A 322 -10.91 27.14 22.45
C LYS A 322 -11.56 27.60 21.14
N VAL A 323 -11.51 28.89 20.87
CA VAL A 323 -11.99 29.50 19.61
C VAL A 323 -10.83 29.89 18.71
N ASN A 324 -11.12 30.18 17.43
CA ASN A 324 -10.12 30.57 16.44
C ASN A 324 -8.93 29.60 16.39
N THR A 325 -9.21 28.31 16.22
CA THR A 325 -8.17 27.27 16.21
C THR A 325 -7.26 27.31 14.99
N GLY A 326 -7.59 28.12 13.98
CA GLY A 326 -6.81 28.30 12.76
C GLY A 326 -6.99 27.16 11.76
N ASN A 327 -7.93 26.24 12.02
CA ASN A 327 -8.30 25.15 11.13
C ASN A 327 -9.00 25.71 9.89
N LYS A 328 -8.68 25.14 8.74
CA LYS A 328 -9.19 25.60 7.43
C LYS A 328 -9.80 24.42 6.72
N LEU A 329 -9.05 23.79 5.82
CA LEU A 329 -9.42 22.49 5.25
C LEU A 329 -9.26 21.37 6.28
N MET A 330 -8.07 21.26 6.89
CA MET A 330 -7.74 20.23 7.86
C MET A 330 -8.02 20.71 9.30
N TYR A 331 -8.36 19.76 10.17
CA TYR A 331 -8.70 19.94 11.57
C TYR A 331 -7.53 19.62 12.51
N ASP A 332 -6.36 20.20 12.23
CA ASP A 332 -5.10 19.89 12.93
C ASP A 332 -5.09 20.34 14.39
N ASN A 333 -5.83 21.41 14.71
CA ASN A 333 -5.87 22.00 16.04
C ASN A 333 -7.31 21.92 16.60
N PRO A 334 -7.80 20.75 17.04
CA PRO A 334 -9.14 20.64 17.55
C PRO A 334 -9.37 21.55 18.78
N ALA A 335 -10.58 22.11 18.91
CA ALA A 335 -10.94 22.98 20.02
C ALA A 335 -11.04 22.24 21.37
N SER A 336 -11.28 20.92 21.29
CA SER A 336 -11.33 19.97 22.40
C SER A 336 -10.80 18.63 21.90
N SER A 337 -10.12 17.87 22.76
CA SER A 337 -9.63 16.53 22.43
C SER A 337 -10.74 15.48 22.41
N THR A 338 -11.90 15.74 23.02
CA THR A 338 -12.97 14.73 23.18
C THR A 338 -14.35 15.21 22.75
N GLN A 339 -14.57 16.52 22.61
CA GLN A 339 -15.87 17.06 22.20
C GLN A 339 -15.93 17.33 20.70
N LEU A 340 -17.10 17.04 20.10
CA LEU A 340 -17.42 17.47 18.74
C LEU A 340 -17.94 18.91 18.78
N ILE A 341 -17.07 19.87 18.44
CA ILE A 341 -17.41 21.30 18.47
C ILE A 341 -17.90 21.73 17.09
N ILE A 342 -19.21 21.97 16.99
CA ILE A 342 -19.87 22.57 15.82
C ILE A 342 -20.49 23.90 16.27
N PRO A 343 -19.82 25.05 16.02
CA PRO A 343 -20.34 26.36 16.38
C PRO A 343 -21.54 26.78 15.54
N MET A 344 -22.49 27.48 16.16
CA MET A 344 -23.82 27.77 15.61
C MET A 344 -24.13 29.27 15.59
N PRO A 345 -23.40 30.08 14.78
CA PRO A 345 -23.67 31.50 14.68
C PRO A 345 -25.11 31.74 14.23
N LYS A 346 -25.84 32.53 15.03
CA LYS A 346 -27.27 32.82 14.79
C LYS A 346 -27.52 33.61 13.51
N LYS A 347 -26.48 34.26 12.98
CA LYS A 347 -26.54 35.07 11.76
C LYS A 347 -25.17 35.21 11.14
N MET A 348 -25.08 34.97 9.84
CA MET A 348 -23.88 35.23 9.05
C MET A 348 -23.62 36.75 8.93
N PRO A 349 -22.36 37.20 9.11
CA PRO A 349 -22.02 38.62 9.07
C PRO A 349 -22.06 39.21 7.65
N ILE A 350 -22.02 38.35 6.63
CA ILE A 350 -22.08 38.70 5.21
C ILE A 350 -23.06 37.77 4.49
N PRO A 351 -23.55 38.13 3.30
CA PRO A 351 -24.38 37.23 2.52
C PRO A 351 -23.65 35.94 2.12
N ILE A 352 -24.34 34.81 2.31
CA ILE A 352 -23.91 33.48 1.86
C ILE A 352 -24.94 32.96 0.85
N ASN A 353 -24.50 32.51 -0.32
CA ASN A 353 -25.35 32.17 -1.46
C ASN A 353 -26.35 33.30 -1.83
N GLY A 354 -25.92 34.56 -1.68
CA GLY A 354 -26.78 35.73 -1.90
C GLY A 354 -27.82 35.99 -0.82
N VAL A 355 -27.82 35.22 0.29
CA VAL A 355 -28.78 35.36 1.38
C VAL A 355 -28.21 36.22 2.50
N ASP A 356 -28.79 37.41 2.69
CA ASP A 356 -28.45 38.32 3.78
C ASP A 356 -28.99 37.81 5.13
N GLY A 357 -28.08 37.60 6.08
CA GLY A 357 -28.43 37.14 7.42
C GLY A 357 -28.85 35.67 7.47
N LEU A 358 -28.31 34.84 6.58
CA LEU A 358 -28.40 33.38 6.68
C LEU A 358 -28.03 32.92 8.10
N ARG A 359 -28.79 31.97 8.63
CA ARG A 359 -28.53 31.34 9.93
C ARG A 359 -27.97 29.94 9.72
N ILE A 360 -26.88 29.62 10.41
CA ILE A 360 -26.36 28.24 10.44
C ILE A 360 -27.27 27.40 11.35
N TRP A 361 -27.62 26.21 10.88
CA TRP A 361 -28.36 25.23 11.65
C TRP A 361 -27.90 23.81 11.29
N ILE A 362 -28.17 22.81 12.14
CA ILE A 362 -27.90 21.40 11.84
C ILE A 362 -29.25 20.68 11.80
N PRO A 363 -29.72 20.22 10.63
CA PRO A 363 -31.06 19.66 10.46
C PRO A 363 -31.28 18.32 11.17
N SER A 364 -30.21 17.57 11.44
CA SER A 364 -30.28 16.22 11.98
C SER A 364 -29.09 15.89 12.86
N LYS A 365 -29.34 15.20 13.98
CA LYS A 365 -28.28 14.61 14.82
C LYS A 365 -27.45 13.58 14.04
N TYR A 366 -28.06 12.89 13.07
CA TYR A 366 -27.37 11.93 12.21
C TYR A 366 -26.37 12.62 11.28
N LEU A 367 -26.68 13.82 10.79
CA LEU A 367 -25.72 14.63 10.03
C LEU A 367 -24.53 15.03 10.91
N ALA A 368 -24.77 15.48 12.14
CA ALA A 368 -23.69 15.80 13.06
C ALA A 368 -22.82 14.58 13.42
N MET A 369 -23.43 13.41 13.65
CA MET A 369 -22.69 12.15 13.85
C MET A 369 -21.86 11.77 12.61
N GLY A 370 -22.42 11.93 11.40
CA GLY A 370 -21.70 11.72 10.14
C GLY A 370 -20.53 12.68 9.95
N ILE A 371 -20.72 13.97 10.25
CA ILE A 371 -19.66 14.99 10.24
C ILE A 371 -18.57 14.66 11.25
N GLY A 372 -18.93 14.30 12.50
CA GLY A 372 -17.96 13.91 13.52
C GLY A 372 -17.16 12.67 13.11
N THR A 373 -17.83 11.67 12.54
CA THR A 373 -17.18 10.44 12.03
C THR A 373 -16.22 10.76 10.90
N GLY A 374 -16.65 11.55 9.93
CA GLY A 374 -15.80 11.97 8.82
C GLY A 374 -14.60 12.82 9.28
N THR A 375 -14.79 13.68 10.28
CA THR A 375 -13.70 14.47 10.86
C THR A 375 -12.66 13.56 11.51
N GLU A 376 -13.05 12.60 12.35
CA GLU A 376 -12.13 11.64 12.97
C GLU A 376 -11.43 10.76 11.92
N TYR A 377 -12.16 10.32 10.89
CA TYR A 377 -11.65 9.38 9.89
C TYR A 377 -10.82 10.03 8.79
N PHE A 378 -10.98 11.32 8.51
CA PHE A 378 -10.34 11.95 7.35
C PHE A 378 -9.67 13.29 7.68
N GLY A 379 -9.87 13.79 8.90
CA GLY A 379 -9.22 14.99 9.39
C GLY A 379 -9.75 16.30 8.81
N LEU A 380 -10.77 16.27 7.94
CA LEU A 380 -11.34 17.50 7.38
C LEU A 380 -12.12 18.26 8.45
N ASN A 381 -12.03 19.59 8.38
CA ASN A 381 -12.66 20.50 9.34
C ASN A 381 -14.19 20.37 9.30
N PRO A 382 -14.89 20.13 10.44
CA PRO A 382 -16.34 20.07 10.46
C PRO A 382 -16.98 21.40 10.01
N ASN A 383 -16.34 22.54 10.27
CA ASN A 383 -16.83 23.87 9.83
C ASN A 383 -16.73 24.02 8.31
N PHE A 384 -15.71 23.42 7.68
CA PHE A 384 -15.60 23.35 6.23
C PHE A 384 -16.78 22.56 5.64
N MET A 385 -17.10 21.41 6.23
CA MET A 385 -18.21 20.57 5.75
C MET A 385 -19.58 21.22 5.95
N VAL A 386 -19.79 21.96 7.05
CA VAL A 386 -20.99 22.78 7.22
C VAL A 386 -21.07 23.86 6.14
N GLY A 387 -19.96 24.56 5.86
CA GLY A 387 -19.90 25.54 4.78
C GLY A 387 -20.19 24.94 3.41
N LEU A 388 -19.60 23.78 3.10
CA LEU A 388 -19.83 23.05 1.85
C LEU A 388 -21.30 22.66 1.69
N SER A 389 -21.93 22.11 2.74
CA SER A 389 -23.34 21.69 2.66
C SER A 389 -24.30 22.87 2.47
N ILE A 390 -23.98 24.03 3.03
CA ILE A 390 -24.70 25.29 2.80
C ILE A 390 -24.52 25.71 1.35
N LYS A 391 -23.27 25.75 0.89
CA LYS A 391 -22.93 26.21 -0.46
C LYS A 391 -23.61 25.36 -1.52
N GLU A 392 -23.58 24.05 -1.36
CA GLU A 392 -24.02 23.07 -2.36
C GLU A 392 -25.54 22.86 -2.37
N ASN A 393 -26.20 22.76 -1.21
CA ASN A 393 -27.62 22.43 -1.15
C ASN A 393 -28.37 23.08 0.03
N PHE A 394 -27.86 24.18 0.60
CA PHE A 394 -28.46 24.84 1.76
C PHE A 394 -28.71 23.92 2.98
N THR A 395 -28.03 22.77 3.06
CA THR A 395 -28.35 21.73 4.04
C THR A 395 -28.28 22.27 5.47
N CYS A 396 -27.19 22.96 5.81
CA CYS A 396 -26.99 23.59 7.11
C CYS A 396 -27.30 25.09 7.13
N GLY A 397 -28.09 25.61 6.18
CA GLY A 397 -28.35 27.05 6.01
C GLY A 397 -29.83 27.40 5.97
N LEU A 398 -30.26 28.27 6.88
CA LEU A 398 -31.62 28.81 6.93
C LEU A 398 -31.66 30.23 6.39
N ALA A 399 -32.59 30.48 5.46
CA ALA A 399 -32.84 31.79 4.91
C ALA A 399 -33.93 32.52 5.72
N PRO A 400 -33.71 33.79 6.13
CA PRO A 400 -34.79 34.62 6.64
C PRO A 400 -35.91 34.75 5.60
N LEU A 401 -37.18 34.67 6.01
CA LEU A 401 -38.32 34.78 5.09
C LEU A 401 -38.34 36.10 4.30
N LYS A 402 -37.80 37.18 4.89
CA LYS A 402 -37.65 38.49 4.23
C LYS A 402 -36.73 38.46 3.00
N SER A 403 -35.93 37.40 2.83
CA SER A 403 -35.05 37.20 1.69
C SER A 403 -35.78 36.63 0.47
N GLY A 404 -37.09 36.35 0.59
CA GLY A 404 -37.94 35.84 -0.51
C GLY A 404 -38.06 34.32 -0.59
N TYR A 405 -37.24 33.57 0.18
CA TYR A 405 -37.34 32.11 0.29
C TYR A 405 -38.56 31.70 1.12
N THR A 406 -39.24 30.65 0.69
CA THR A 406 -40.51 30.15 1.28
C THR A 406 -40.62 28.63 1.37
N GLU A 407 -39.54 27.92 1.02
CA GLU A 407 -39.41 26.47 1.02
C GLU A 407 -39.23 25.93 2.44
N ASN A 408 -39.78 24.73 2.70
CA ASN A 408 -39.59 23.94 3.93
C ASN A 408 -39.54 24.78 5.22
N ILE A 409 -40.63 25.49 5.53
CA ILE A 409 -40.64 26.40 6.68
C ILE A 409 -40.38 25.64 7.98
N VAL A 410 -39.33 26.03 8.70
CA VAL A 410 -38.95 25.50 10.02
C VAL A 410 -39.00 26.59 11.08
N THR A 411 -39.18 26.20 12.33
CA THR A 411 -39.14 27.12 13.47
C THR A 411 -37.90 26.83 14.32
N VAL A 412 -37.06 27.84 14.52
CA VAL A 412 -35.83 27.78 15.32
C VAL A 412 -35.78 29.02 16.20
N ASP A 413 -35.57 28.85 17.50
CA ASP A 413 -35.64 29.92 18.51
C ASP A 413 -36.92 30.75 18.40
N GLU A 414 -38.07 30.09 18.25
CA GLU A 414 -39.40 30.72 18.08
C GLU A 414 -39.58 31.58 16.80
N GLU A 415 -38.56 31.66 15.94
CA GLU A 415 -38.60 32.37 14.67
C GLU A 415 -38.82 31.40 13.50
N LYS A 416 -39.59 31.83 12.49
CA LYS A 416 -39.80 31.05 11.26
C LYS A 416 -38.72 31.37 10.23
N TRP A 417 -38.18 30.32 9.64
CA TRP A 417 -37.16 30.37 8.61
C TRP A 417 -37.60 29.55 7.40
N SER A 418 -37.14 29.94 6.22
CA SER A 418 -37.19 29.06 5.07
C SER A 418 -35.93 28.20 5.06
N TRP A 419 -36.08 26.93 4.71
CA TRP A 419 -34.97 26.02 4.49
C TRP A 419 -34.93 25.64 3.00
N PRO A 420 -34.11 26.33 2.18
CA PRO A 420 -34.10 26.15 0.72
C PRO A 420 -33.47 24.85 0.21
N ILE A 421 -33.29 23.85 1.08
CA ILE A 421 -32.74 22.55 0.70
C ILE A 421 -33.61 21.85 -0.33
N GLN A 422 -32.97 21.18 -1.28
CA GLN A 422 -33.60 20.11 -2.06
C GLN A 422 -33.43 18.78 -1.31
N LYS A 423 -34.37 18.48 -0.39
CA LYS A 423 -34.27 17.34 0.55
C LYS A 423 -33.96 15.99 -0.10
N LYS A 424 -34.48 15.76 -1.31
CA LYS A 424 -34.36 14.51 -2.07
C LYS A 424 -33.50 14.66 -3.32
N HIS A 425 -32.56 15.60 -3.32
CA HIS A 425 -31.60 15.71 -4.41
C HIS A 425 -30.82 14.39 -4.56
N PRO A 426 -30.66 13.83 -5.78
CA PRO A 426 -29.94 12.57 -5.98
C PRO A 426 -28.49 12.64 -5.49
N ASP A 427 -27.86 13.80 -5.61
CA ASP A 427 -26.47 14.01 -5.15
C ASP A 427 -26.37 14.46 -3.68
N GLY A 428 -27.49 14.39 -2.95
CA GLY A 428 -27.51 14.51 -1.50
C GLY A 428 -27.19 15.91 -0.95
N PRO A 429 -26.80 15.99 0.34
CA PRO A 429 -26.60 17.25 1.04
C PRO A 429 -25.33 18.01 0.65
N PHE A 430 -24.39 17.36 -0.03
CA PHE A 430 -23.09 17.91 -0.45
C PHE A 430 -22.89 17.87 -1.98
N GLN A 431 -23.93 17.52 -2.75
CA GLN A 431 -23.89 17.48 -4.22
C GLN A 431 -22.79 16.57 -4.80
N GLN A 432 -22.56 15.41 -4.18
CA GLN A 432 -21.61 14.43 -4.72
C GLN A 432 -22.22 13.72 -5.94
N GLU A 433 -21.77 14.07 -7.14
CA GLU A 433 -22.24 13.45 -8.37
C GLU A 433 -21.92 11.95 -8.47
N LYS A 434 -22.80 11.20 -9.13
CA LYS A 434 -22.63 9.76 -9.42
C LYS A 434 -21.31 9.41 -10.11
N GLY A 435 -20.82 10.28 -11.00
CA GLY A 435 -19.53 10.09 -11.69
C GLY A 435 -18.36 10.09 -10.71
N ASN A 436 -18.32 11.08 -9.81
CA ASN A 436 -17.32 11.19 -8.75
C ASN A 436 -17.39 10.00 -7.78
N PHE A 437 -18.59 9.61 -7.33
CA PHE A 437 -18.78 8.45 -6.46
C PHE A 437 -18.21 7.16 -7.08
N ASN A 438 -18.53 6.90 -8.35
CA ASN A 438 -18.05 5.71 -9.05
C ASN A 438 -16.53 5.71 -9.23
N GLU A 439 -15.90 6.88 -9.34
CA GLU A 439 -14.44 6.97 -9.42
C GLU A 439 -13.81 6.62 -8.07
N ILE A 440 -14.32 7.16 -6.97
CA ILE A 440 -13.85 6.82 -5.62
C ILE A 440 -14.04 5.32 -5.35
N LYS A 441 -15.20 4.74 -5.72
CA LYS A 441 -15.47 3.31 -5.60
C LYS A 441 -14.41 2.44 -6.29
N LYS A 442 -13.94 2.85 -7.48
CA LYS A 442 -12.89 2.12 -8.22
C LYS A 442 -11.51 2.23 -7.55
N GLN A 443 -11.22 3.39 -6.95
CA GLN A 443 -9.90 3.73 -6.41
C GLN A 443 -9.74 3.37 -4.93
N TYR A 444 -10.84 3.22 -4.20
CA TYR A 444 -10.89 2.87 -2.78
C TYR A 444 -11.77 1.62 -2.57
N PRO A 445 -11.29 0.44 -2.97
CA PRO A 445 -12.02 -0.81 -2.77
C PRO A 445 -12.28 -1.12 -1.29
N ASP A 446 -11.51 -0.54 -0.36
CA ASP A 446 -11.68 -0.72 1.08
C ASP A 446 -12.88 0.06 1.64
N TYR A 447 -13.21 1.23 1.09
CA TYR A 447 -14.38 2.01 1.51
C TYR A 447 -15.69 1.47 0.95
N PHE A 448 -15.66 0.97 -0.29
CA PHE A 448 -16.87 0.60 -1.02
C PHE A 448 -16.79 -0.84 -1.54
N PRO A 449 -17.77 -1.70 -1.21
CA PRO A 449 -17.90 -2.98 -1.89
C PRO A 449 -18.26 -2.78 -3.37
N ASP A 450 -18.04 -3.82 -4.18
CA ASP A 450 -18.33 -3.78 -5.63
C ASP A 450 -19.81 -3.55 -5.94
N SER A 451 -20.70 -3.86 -4.99
CA SER A 451 -22.15 -3.63 -5.06
C SER A 451 -22.61 -2.24 -4.60
N ALA A 452 -21.69 -1.36 -4.16
CA ALA A 452 -22.04 -0.02 -3.71
C ALA A 452 -22.59 0.81 -4.87
N GLU A 453 -23.78 1.39 -4.71
CA GLU A 453 -24.41 2.26 -5.70
C GLU A 453 -24.59 3.64 -5.09
N HIS A 454 -24.34 4.67 -5.88
CA HIS A 454 -24.37 6.08 -5.47
C HIS A 454 -25.63 6.44 -4.67
N GLU A 455 -26.79 6.00 -5.14
CA GLU A 455 -28.08 6.33 -4.55
C GLU A 455 -28.26 5.75 -3.13
N ASN A 456 -27.48 4.74 -2.76
CA ASN A 456 -27.52 4.10 -1.44
C ASN A 456 -26.57 4.74 -0.42
N TYR A 457 -25.67 5.62 -0.87
CA TYR A 457 -24.61 6.22 -0.05
C TYR A 457 -24.61 7.74 -0.07
N VAL A 458 -25.35 8.36 -0.98
CA VAL A 458 -25.37 9.82 -1.16
C VAL A 458 -26.77 10.39 -1.00
N THR A 459 -27.78 9.76 -1.61
CA THR A 459 -29.16 10.24 -1.57
C THR A 459 -29.79 10.08 -0.20
N LEU A 460 -30.44 11.14 0.29
CA LEU A 460 -31.21 11.06 1.54
C LEU A 460 -32.51 10.28 1.33
N LYS A 461 -32.89 9.43 2.29
CA LYS A 461 -34.10 8.59 2.19
C LYS A 461 -35.36 9.42 2.32
N THR A 462 -35.41 10.29 3.33
CA THR A 462 -36.50 11.22 3.60
C THR A 462 -36.03 12.67 3.57
N GLY A 463 -34.80 12.94 4.03
CA GLY A 463 -34.28 14.29 4.25
C GLY A 463 -34.92 15.02 5.43
N GLU A 464 -35.57 14.28 6.34
CA GLU A 464 -36.12 14.79 7.59
C GLU A 464 -35.12 14.64 8.75
N SER A 465 -35.37 15.31 9.87
CA SER A 465 -34.43 15.37 11.00
C SER A 465 -34.06 14.00 11.59
N ASP A 466 -34.94 13.01 11.46
CA ASP A 466 -34.78 11.64 11.95
C ASP A 466 -34.19 10.67 10.91
N ASP A 467 -33.80 11.16 9.73
CA ASP A 467 -33.24 10.33 8.66
C ASP A 467 -31.80 9.89 8.96
N PRO A 468 -31.53 8.59 9.18
CA PRO A 468 -30.17 8.14 9.46
C PRO A 468 -29.27 8.19 8.21
N SER A 469 -29.80 8.29 6.98
CA SER A 469 -28.99 8.34 5.76
C SER A 469 -28.05 9.56 5.70
N TYR A 470 -28.30 10.59 6.51
CA TYR A 470 -27.35 11.70 6.67
C TYR A 470 -25.94 11.23 7.08
N VAL A 471 -25.82 10.13 7.84
CA VAL A 471 -24.52 9.57 8.27
C VAL A 471 -23.69 9.17 7.06
N HIS A 472 -24.24 8.30 6.19
CA HIS A 472 -23.50 7.85 5.02
C HIS A 472 -23.31 8.97 4.00
N ALA A 473 -24.27 9.89 3.85
CA ALA A 473 -24.14 10.96 2.87
C ALA A 473 -22.96 11.89 3.23
N ALA A 474 -22.80 12.19 4.52
CA ALA A 474 -21.62 12.89 5.03
C ALA A 474 -20.34 12.09 4.78
N MET A 475 -20.28 10.84 5.23
CA MET A 475 -19.06 10.02 5.11
C MET A 475 -18.60 9.86 3.64
N SER A 476 -19.52 9.62 2.71
CA SER A 476 -19.22 9.53 1.27
C SER A 476 -18.61 10.82 0.73
N SER A 477 -19.09 11.97 1.20
CA SER A 477 -18.58 13.28 0.78
C SER A 477 -17.19 13.56 1.34
N TYR A 478 -16.92 13.19 2.60
CA TYR A 478 -15.56 13.26 3.17
C TYR A 478 -14.57 12.41 2.37
N MET A 479 -14.96 11.19 1.96
CA MET A 479 -14.11 10.33 1.12
C MET A 479 -13.80 10.98 -0.22
N SER A 480 -14.77 11.68 -0.83
CA SER A 480 -14.58 12.40 -2.10
C SER A 480 -13.56 13.53 -2.01
N LEU A 481 -13.67 14.35 -0.97
CA LEU A 481 -12.72 15.43 -0.71
C LEU A 481 -11.33 14.89 -0.36
N THR A 482 -11.27 13.80 0.39
CA THR A 482 -10.03 13.10 0.72
C THR A 482 -9.36 12.57 -0.54
N MET A 483 -10.11 11.95 -1.46
CA MET A 483 -9.62 11.50 -2.75
C MET A 483 -9.07 12.66 -3.60
N THR A 484 -9.77 13.80 -3.61
CA THR A 484 -9.31 15.01 -4.30
C THR A 484 -7.98 15.50 -3.74
N ARG A 485 -7.84 15.52 -2.41
CA ARG A 485 -6.59 15.90 -1.73
C ARG A 485 -5.48 14.91 -2.04
N GLU A 486 -5.70 13.61 -1.86
CA GLU A 486 -4.74 12.53 -2.16
C GLU A 486 -4.23 12.61 -3.61
N LEU A 487 -5.12 12.91 -4.57
CA LEU A 487 -4.74 13.07 -5.98
C LEU A 487 -3.74 14.21 -6.19
N LEU A 488 -3.96 15.37 -5.56
CA LEU A 488 -3.04 16.51 -5.67
C LEU A 488 -1.66 16.19 -5.09
N TYR A 489 -1.61 15.45 -3.97
CA TYR A 489 -0.37 15.00 -3.34
C TYR A 489 0.36 13.93 -4.16
N ALA A 490 -0.37 13.05 -4.83
CA ALA A 490 0.20 11.90 -5.55
C ALA A 490 0.77 12.24 -6.94
N ILE A 491 0.41 13.38 -7.54
CA ILE A 491 0.94 13.83 -8.83
C ILE A 491 2.37 14.35 -8.65
N PRO A 492 3.40 13.68 -9.21
CA PRO A 492 4.80 14.07 -8.99
C PRO A 492 5.12 15.51 -9.40
N ASN A 493 4.63 15.96 -10.56
CA ASN A 493 4.89 17.30 -11.07
C ASN A 493 4.26 18.42 -10.23
N ASN A 494 3.31 18.10 -9.33
CA ASN A 494 2.79 19.10 -8.42
C ASN A 494 3.79 19.44 -7.31
N ASP A 495 4.59 18.46 -6.87
CA ASP A 495 5.40 18.54 -5.63
C ASP A 495 4.60 19.28 -4.53
N PHE A 496 3.37 18.79 -4.30
CA PHE A 496 2.31 19.55 -3.64
C PHE A 496 2.64 19.85 -2.18
N LYS A 497 3.20 18.89 -1.45
CA LYS A 497 3.67 19.08 -0.07
C LYS A 497 4.67 20.22 0.03
N SER A 498 5.77 20.18 -0.74
CA SER A 498 6.78 21.24 -0.69
C SER A 498 6.23 22.57 -1.22
N CYS A 499 5.27 22.54 -2.13
CA CYS A 499 4.56 23.74 -2.57
C CYS A 499 3.80 24.40 -1.41
N LEU A 500 3.01 23.62 -0.67
CA LEU A 500 2.22 24.12 0.46
C LEU A 500 3.12 24.64 1.59
N GLU A 501 4.22 23.96 1.90
CA GLU A 501 5.21 24.41 2.90
C GLU A 501 5.83 25.77 2.58
N GLN A 502 5.88 26.13 1.30
CA GLN A 502 6.43 27.41 0.81
C GLN A 502 5.37 28.50 0.62
N CYS A 503 4.08 28.15 0.57
CA CYS A 503 3.00 29.10 0.32
C CYS A 503 2.85 30.12 1.46
N LYS A 504 2.74 31.40 1.08
CA LYS A 504 2.46 32.51 2.02
C LYS A 504 0.99 32.66 2.36
N ASP A 505 0.08 32.25 1.48
CA ASP A 505 -1.35 32.26 1.75
C ASP A 505 -1.69 31.18 2.78
N PRO A 506 -2.17 31.54 4.00
CA PRO A 506 -2.50 30.57 5.02
C PRO A 506 -3.68 29.65 4.63
N TRP A 507 -4.47 30.02 3.61
CA TRP A 507 -5.59 29.25 3.07
C TRP A 507 -5.22 28.42 1.83
N ALA A 508 -3.94 28.34 1.46
CA ALA A 508 -3.52 27.72 0.20
C ALA A 508 -4.07 26.30 -0.01
N GLU A 509 -3.94 25.41 0.98
CA GLU A 509 -4.43 24.03 0.84
C GLU A 509 -5.96 23.99 0.68
N PHE A 510 -6.69 24.80 1.46
CA PHE A 510 -8.15 24.94 1.33
C PHE A 510 -8.55 25.41 -0.06
N VAL A 511 -7.94 26.49 -0.56
CA VAL A 511 -8.28 27.06 -1.88
C VAL A 511 -8.01 26.07 -3.01
N LEU A 512 -6.86 25.39 -2.98
CA LEU A 512 -6.46 24.48 -4.04
C LEU A 512 -7.33 23.21 -4.05
N VAL A 513 -7.62 22.64 -2.87
CA VAL A 513 -8.47 21.44 -2.77
C VAL A 513 -9.93 21.76 -3.07
N ASP A 514 -10.48 22.85 -2.51
CA ASP A 514 -11.88 23.25 -2.75
C ASP A 514 -12.12 23.62 -4.23
N ASN A 515 -11.16 24.31 -4.87
CA ASN A 515 -11.23 24.55 -6.31
C ASN A 515 -11.19 23.24 -7.12
N ALA A 516 -10.27 22.33 -6.77
CA ALA A 516 -10.16 21.03 -7.43
C ALA A 516 -11.41 20.17 -7.26
N TYR A 517 -12.09 20.27 -6.11
CA TYR A 517 -13.36 19.62 -5.85
C TYR A 517 -14.48 20.24 -6.69
N ASN A 518 -14.65 21.57 -6.65
CA ASN A 518 -15.74 22.27 -7.34
C ASN A 518 -15.58 22.30 -8.88
N ARG A 519 -14.34 22.38 -9.39
CA ARG A 519 -14.03 22.56 -10.81
C ARG A 519 -13.37 21.36 -11.47
N GLY A 520 -13.07 20.32 -10.70
CA GLY A 520 -12.30 19.17 -11.12
C GLY A 520 -10.80 19.43 -11.12
N VAL A 521 -10.02 18.40 -10.75
CA VAL A 521 -8.57 18.47 -10.63
C VAL A 521 -7.89 18.89 -11.94
N TYR A 522 -8.36 18.36 -13.07
CA TYR A 522 -7.85 18.72 -14.39
C TYR A 522 -8.00 20.21 -14.72
N GLY A 523 -9.10 20.84 -14.28
CA GLY A 523 -9.32 22.28 -14.46
C GLY A 523 -8.30 23.12 -13.67
N LEU A 524 -7.89 22.67 -12.49
CA LEU A 524 -6.83 23.30 -11.70
C LEU A 524 -5.46 23.11 -12.36
N LEU A 525 -5.14 21.90 -12.81
CA LEU A 525 -3.83 21.58 -13.40
C LEU A 525 -3.56 22.34 -14.70
N GLN A 526 -4.59 22.56 -15.53
CA GLN A 526 -4.48 23.35 -16.77
C GLN A 526 -4.04 24.80 -16.53
N ARG A 527 -4.17 25.32 -15.29
CA ARG A 527 -3.69 26.65 -14.89
C ARG A 527 -2.20 26.67 -14.56
N LYS A 528 -1.52 25.51 -14.58
CA LYS A 528 -0.06 25.37 -14.41
C LYS A 528 0.50 26.05 -13.15
N LEU A 529 -0.30 26.04 -12.08
CA LEU A 529 0.02 26.67 -10.80
C LEU A 529 1.29 26.06 -10.17
N PHE A 530 1.44 24.74 -10.26
CA PHE A 530 2.52 23.99 -9.62
C PHE A 530 3.82 23.94 -10.45
N THR A 531 3.73 24.28 -11.74
CA THR A 531 4.83 24.23 -12.70
C THR A 531 5.23 25.63 -13.13
N GLU A 532 4.66 26.16 -14.23
CA GLU A 532 5.03 27.46 -14.82
C GLU A 532 4.81 28.64 -13.87
N HIS A 533 3.84 28.56 -12.97
CA HIS A 533 3.46 29.67 -12.08
C HIS A 533 3.81 29.43 -10.60
N ARG A 534 4.66 28.42 -10.29
CA ARG A 534 4.99 28.05 -8.91
C ARG A 534 5.51 29.21 -8.06
N ASN A 535 6.44 29.99 -8.61
CA ASN A 535 6.98 31.16 -7.90
C ASN A 535 5.91 32.20 -7.56
N LYS A 536 4.92 32.38 -8.44
CA LYS A 536 3.81 33.31 -8.22
C LYS A 536 2.84 32.74 -7.18
N LEU A 537 2.54 31.44 -7.27
CA LEU A 537 1.70 30.71 -6.32
C LEU A 537 2.23 30.82 -4.88
N ILE A 538 3.48 30.42 -4.65
CA ILE A 538 4.05 30.38 -3.29
C ILE A 538 4.20 31.77 -2.66
N ASN A 539 4.34 32.82 -3.48
CA ASN A 539 4.54 34.19 -3.01
C ASN A 539 3.25 34.99 -2.84
N SER A 540 2.10 34.51 -3.32
CA SER A 540 0.83 35.21 -3.14
C SER A 540 0.36 35.10 -1.69
N SER A 541 -0.19 36.20 -1.17
CA SER A 541 -0.90 36.23 0.13
C SER A 541 -2.38 35.86 0.02
N ASP A 542 -2.90 35.80 -1.21
CA ASP A 542 -4.29 35.45 -1.53
C ASP A 542 -4.28 34.75 -2.90
N ILE A 543 -4.05 33.44 -2.91
CA ILE A 543 -3.93 32.67 -4.15
C ILE A 543 -5.28 32.59 -4.87
N ASN A 544 -6.39 32.69 -4.14
CA ASN A 544 -7.72 32.68 -4.73
C ASN A 544 -7.92 33.89 -5.66
N LYS A 545 -7.63 35.09 -5.15
CA LYS A 545 -7.74 36.32 -5.95
C LYS A 545 -6.67 36.41 -7.04
N GLU A 546 -5.43 36.02 -6.73
CA GLU A 546 -4.30 36.15 -7.67
C GLU A 546 -4.46 35.27 -8.92
N PHE A 547 -5.17 34.14 -8.79
CA PHE A 547 -5.38 33.19 -9.86
C PHE A 547 -6.83 33.06 -10.31
N ASP A 548 -7.79 33.80 -9.76
CA ASP A 548 -9.22 33.69 -10.09
C ASP A 548 -9.76 32.26 -9.87
N LEU A 549 -9.60 31.77 -8.63
CA LEU A 549 -9.97 30.41 -8.22
C LEU A 549 -11.34 30.33 -7.52
N SER A 550 -12.12 31.41 -7.50
CA SER A 550 -13.35 31.53 -6.70
C SER A 550 -14.37 30.41 -6.90
N GLY A 551 -14.34 29.72 -8.05
CA GLY A 551 -15.26 28.64 -8.38
C GLY A 551 -16.63 29.16 -8.77
N PHE A 552 -17.62 28.27 -8.90
CA PHE A 552 -18.97 28.68 -9.30
C PHE A 552 -19.67 29.50 -8.21
N ALA A 553 -20.09 30.72 -8.56
CA ALA A 553 -20.79 31.64 -7.65
C ALA A 553 -20.03 31.88 -6.33
N ASN A 554 -18.73 32.17 -6.40
CA ASN A 554 -17.86 32.46 -5.26
C ASN A 554 -17.82 31.32 -4.23
N HIS A 555 -17.66 30.08 -4.72
CA HIS A 555 -17.66 28.86 -3.91
C HIS A 555 -16.70 28.95 -2.72
N ILE A 556 -15.44 29.28 -3.01
CA ILE A 556 -14.37 29.40 -2.01
C ILE A 556 -14.73 30.45 -0.96
N GLU A 557 -15.14 31.64 -1.39
CA GLU A 557 -15.42 32.75 -0.48
C GLU A 557 -16.60 32.44 0.43
N ASN A 558 -17.67 31.81 -0.08
CA ASN A 558 -18.82 31.44 0.74
C ASN A 558 -18.41 30.50 1.87
N ILE A 559 -17.68 29.42 1.55
CA ILE A 559 -17.25 28.43 2.54
C ILE A 559 -16.23 29.03 3.51
N GLN A 560 -15.26 29.81 3.00
CA GLN A 560 -14.26 30.48 3.83
C GLN A 560 -14.91 31.42 4.86
N ASN A 561 -15.96 32.14 4.46
CA ASN A 561 -16.68 33.04 5.36
C ASN A 561 -17.57 32.30 6.36
N VAL A 562 -18.13 31.14 6.00
CA VAL A 562 -18.79 30.24 6.95
C VAL A 562 -17.79 29.77 8.02
N ILE A 563 -16.62 29.27 7.63
CA ILE A 563 -15.57 28.82 8.57
C ILE A 563 -15.19 29.96 9.52
N LYS A 564 -14.90 31.16 9.00
CA LYS A 564 -14.53 32.33 9.82
C LYS A 564 -15.62 32.70 10.84
N ALA A 565 -16.89 32.66 10.44
CA ALA A 565 -18.00 32.97 11.33
C ALA A 565 -18.18 31.90 12.41
N MET A 566 -18.08 30.62 12.05
CA MET A 566 -18.15 29.51 13.01
C MET A 566 -16.98 29.54 13.99
N ASP A 567 -15.75 29.79 13.52
CA ASP A 567 -14.55 29.88 14.37
C ASP A 567 -14.60 31.04 15.38
N SER A 568 -15.41 32.06 15.09
CA SER A 568 -15.63 33.23 15.94
C SER A 568 -16.78 33.07 16.95
N GLU A 569 -17.59 32.03 16.83
CA GLU A 569 -18.72 31.76 17.73
C GLU A 569 -18.23 31.13 19.04
N THR A 570 -18.65 31.71 20.17
CA THR A 570 -18.11 31.39 21.51
C THR A 570 -19.16 30.94 22.51
N GLU A 571 -20.44 31.10 22.18
CA GLU A 571 -21.57 30.90 23.10
C GLU A 571 -22.46 29.74 22.65
N ASN A 572 -22.71 29.63 21.34
CA ASN A 572 -23.68 28.69 20.79
C ASN A 572 -22.98 27.55 20.05
N PHE A 573 -23.10 26.33 20.58
CA PHE A 573 -22.57 25.11 19.97
C PHE A 573 -23.68 24.09 19.82
N TYR A 574 -23.66 23.35 18.72
CA TYR A 574 -24.63 22.27 18.50
C TYR A 574 -24.44 21.16 19.53
N ASP A 575 -25.55 20.69 20.08
CA ASP A 575 -25.63 19.47 20.86
C ASP A 575 -27.00 18.82 20.64
N ALA A 576 -27.09 17.52 20.88
CA ALA A 576 -28.32 16.75 20.78
C ALA A 576 -28.26 15.53 21.71
N GLU A 577 -29.42 15.13 22.23
CA GLU A 577 -29.54 13.87 22.95
C GLU A 577 -29.43 12.70 21.97
N ILE A 578 -28.54 11.74 22.25
CA ILE A 578 -28.44 10.47 21.52
C ILE A 578 -29.00 9.36 22.40
N THR A 579 -30.14 8.81 21.98
CA THR A 579 -30.69 7.60 22.58
C THR A 579 -29.95 6.37 22.05
N TRP A 580 -30.13 5.21 22.70
CA TRP A 580 -29.52 3.98 22.17
C TRP A 580 -30.06 3.61 20.78
N ILE A 581 -31.36 3.84 20.51
CA ILE A 581 -31.93 3.59 19.19
C ILE A 581 -31.29 4.48 18.13
N ASP A 582 -30.98 5.74 18.46
CA ASP A 582 -30.23 6.63 17.57
C ASP A 582 -28.83 6.06 17.28
N MET A 583 -28.15 5.55 18.31
CA MET A 583 -26.83 4.91 18.13
C MET A 583 -26.91 3.64 17.27
N GLU A 584 -27.95 2.83 17.43
CA GLU A 584 -28.15 1.63 16.58
C GLU A 584 -28.39 1.99 15.11
N ASN A 585 -29.17 3.04 14.86
CA ASN A 585 -29.39 3.56 13.51
C ASN A 585 -28.08 4.10 12.92
N TYR A 586 -27.30 4.87 13.69
CA TYR A 586 -25.98 5.33 13.28
C TYR A 586 -25.06 4.15 12.92
N LEU A 587 -24.96 3.13 13.78
CA LEU A 587 -24.12 1.96 13.54
C LEU A 587 -24.56 1.19 12.29
N LYS A 588 -25.86 1.12 12.01
CA LYS A 588 -26.37 0.50 10.78
C LYS A 588 -25.88 1.23 9.52
N GLU A 589 -25.86 2.55 9.52
CA GLU A 589 -25.38 3.34 8.38
C GLU A 589 -23.85 3.29 8.29
N LEU A 590 -23.13 3.29 9.41
CA LEU A 590 -21.67 3.08 9.44
C LEU A 590 -21.28 1.72 8.84
N ARG A 591 -22.08 0.67 9.08
CA ARG A 591 -21.82 -0.70 8.58
C ARG A 591 -21.77 -0.77 7.04
N LEU A 592 -22.39 0.16 6.32
CA LEU A 592 -22.34 0.21 4.86
C LEU A 592 -20.88 0.28 4.33
N TYR A 593 -20.02 1.05 5.01
CA TYR A 593 -18.60 1.20 4.67
C TYR A 593 -17.73 -0.01 5.04
N TYR A 594 -18.33 -1.00 5.70
CA TYR A 594 -17.69 -2.28 6.02
C TYR A 594 -18.44 -3.42 5.32
N GLY A 595 -19.02 -3.14 4.15
CA GLY A 595 -19.80 -4.08 3.34
C GLY A 595 -19.00 -5.26 2.77
N ARG A 596 -17.67 -5.23 2.85
CA ARG A 596 -16.79 -6.39 2.58
C ARG A 596 -16.62 -7.34 3.77
N ASN A 597 -17.41 -7.14 4.83
CA ASN A 597 -17.46 -7.99 6.00
C ASN A 597 -16.13 -8.08 6.78
N ILE A 598 -15.39 -6.98 6.81
CA ILE A 598 -14.23 -6.77 7.70
C ILE A 598 -14.51 -5.49 8.51
N PRO A 599 -14.80 -5.57 9.82
CA PRO A 599 -14.90 -6.81 10.62
C PRO A 599 -16.09 -7.68 10.21
N ASN A 600 -16.05 -8.98 10.53
CA ASN A 600 -17.16 -9.88 10.26
C ASN A 600 -18.36 -9.63 11.20
N ASP A 601 -19.50 -10.28 10.98
CA ASP A 601 -20.70 -10.04 11.80
C ASP A 601 -20.53 -10.35 13.30
N ALA A 602 -19.73 -11.35 13.67
CA ALA A 602 -19.48 -11.67 15.07
C ALA A 602 -18.63 -10.58 15.75
N GLU A 603 -17.59 -10.11 15.05
CA GLU A 603 -16.75 -9.00 15.49
C GLU A 603 -17.53 -7.68 15.54
N TRP A 604 -18.39 -7.41 14.56
CA TRP A 604 -19.28 -6.25 14.57
C TRP A 604 -20.25 -6.28 15.76
N ASN A 605 -20.82 -7.44 16.08
CA ASN A 605 -21.68 -7.61 17.24
C ASN A 605 -20.92 -7.43 18.57
N ALA A 606 -19.66 -7.87 18.65
CA ALA A 606 -18.80 -7.61 19.80
C ALA A 606 -18.52 -6.11 19.97
N MET A 607 -18.20 -5.41 18.87
CA MET A 607 -18.06 -3.95 18.86
C MET A 607 -19.34 -3.27 19.37
N LYS A 608 -20.52 -3.65 18.85
CA LYS A 608 -21.81 -3.10 19.31
C LYS A 608 -22.00 -3.29 20.82
N ALA A 609 -21.58 -4.43 21.37
CA ALA A 609 -21.69 -4.72 22.80
C ALA A 609 -20.79 -3.80 23.64
N ASP A 610 -19.55 -3.59 23.23
CA ASP A 610 -18.62 -2.65 23.89
C ASP A 610 -19.13 -1.21 23.82
N VAL A 611 -19.63 -0.79 22.66
CA VAL A 611 -20.24 0.54 22.48
C VAL A 611 -21.47 0.69 23.38
N LYS A 612 -22.30 -0.35 23.52
CA LYS A 612 -23.45 -0.34 24.45
C LYS A 612 -23.01 -0.20 25.89
N ASN A 613 -21.96 -0.91 26.31
CA ASN A 613 -21.43 -0.81 27.67
C ASN A 613 -20.88 0.60 27.93
N ALA A 614 -20.13 1.18 26.99
CA ALA A 614 -19.64 2.54 27.09
C ALA A 614 -20.80 3.56 27.15
N TYR A 615 -21.80 3.41 26.28
CA TYR A 615 -23.02 4.21 26.27
C TYR A 615 -23.71 4.20 27.64
N ASN A 616 -23.91 3.01 28.23
CA ASN A 616 -24.57 2.88 29.53
C ASN A 616 -23.77 3.51 30.68
N ILE A 617 -22.44 3.66 30.55
CA ILE A 617 -21.59 4.33 31.54
C ILE A 617 -21.72 5.84 31.38
N LEU A 618 -21.54 6.35 30.15
CA LEU A 618 -21.58 7.79 29.84
C LEU A 618 -22.98 8.37 30.08
N SER A 619 -24.04 7.61 29.78
CA SER A 619 -25.42 8.08 29.96
C SER A 619 -25.78 8.37 31.41
N LYS A 620 -25.08 7.78 32.38
CA LYS A 620 -25.30 8.04 33.81
C LYS A 620 -25.08 9.50 34.18
N HIS A 621 -24.18 10.21 33.48
CA HIS A 621 -23.97 11.64 33.67
C HIS A 621 -25.26 12.44 33.36
N TRP A 622 -26.05 11.95 32.41
CA TRP A 622 -27.26 12.58 31.88
C TRP A 622 -28.56 11.94 32.37
N GLY A 623 -28.52 11.20 33.48
CA GLY A 623 -29.71 10.54 34.05
C GLY A 623 -30.07 9.18 33.45
N GLY A 624 -29.24 8.63 32.56
CA GLY A 624 -29.25 7.23 32.15
C GLY A 624 -29.94 6.91 30.81
N ASN A 625 -30.72 7.83 30.25
CA ASN A 625 -31.57 7.57 29.07
C ASN A 625 -30.97 8.03 27.74
N TYR A 626 -29.98 8.93 27.78
CA TYR A 626 -29.29 9.46 26.61
C TYR A 626 -27.83 9.78 26.92
N VAL A 627 -27.04 10.02 25.88
CA VAL A 627 -25.72 10.68 25.96
C VAL A 627 -25.75 11.98 25.15
N SER A 628 -24.83 12.89 25.41
CA SER A 628 -24.67 14.10 24.61
C SER A 628 -23.92 13.80 23.31
N LEU A 629 -24.40 14.35 22.20
CA LEU A 629 -23.69 14.29 20.93
C LEU A 629 -22.38 15.08 21.00
N ARG A 630 -22.40 16.28 21.58
CA ARG A 630 -21.21 17.13 21.70
C ARG A 630 -20.14 16.47 22.57
N TYR A 631 -20.50 15.95 23.73
CA TYR A 631 -19.53 15.50 24.73
C TYR A 631 -19.12 14.03 24.54
N ASP A 632 -20.08 13.14 24.25
CA ASP A 632 -19.86 11.70 24.39
C ASP A 632 -19.69 10.97 23.06
N PHE A 633 -20.21 11.51 21.94
CA PHE A 633 -20.23 10.80 20.65
C PHE A 633 -18.84 10.38 20.16
N LEU A 634 -17.84 11.28 20.19
CA LEU A 634 -16.48 10.93 19.73
C LEU A 634 -15.86 9.84 20.60
N THR A 635 -16.21 9.77 21.89
CA THR A 635 -15.74 8.68 22.76
C THR A 635 -16.38 7.35 22.37
N LEU A 636 -17.69 7.34 22.08
CA LEU A 636 -18.37 6.15 21.57
C LEU A 636 -17.82 5.71 20.21
N LEU A 637 -17.55 6.67 19.31
CA LEU A 637 -16.90 6.39 18.03
C LEU A 637 -15.51 5.77 18.22
N ARG A 638 -14.68 6.31 19.10
CA ARG A 638 -13.35 5.74 19.40
C ARG A 638 -13.44 4.35 20.04
N VAL A 639 -14.53 4.03 20.76
CA VAL A 639 -14.82 2.66 21.20
C VAL A 639 -15.13 1.76 20.00
N CYS A 640 -15.94 2.22 19.03
CA CYS A 640 -16.15 1.52 17.77
C CYS A 640 -14.81 1.25 17.07
N GLU A 641 -13.97 2.28 16.93
CA GLU A 641 -12.72 2.24 16.18
C GLU A 641 -11.74 1.17 16.66
N LYS A 642 -11.77 0.80 17.95
CA LYS A 642 -10.93 -0.28 18.51
C LYS A 642 -11.25 -1.67 17.94
N HIS A 643 -12.37 -1.82 17.25
CA HIS A 643 -12.77 -3.05 16.57
C HIS A 643 -12.72 -2.95 15.04
N LEU A 644 -12.42 -1.77 14.52
CA LEU A 644 -12.39 -1.49 13.09
C LEU A 644 -10.92 -1.48 12.60
N PRO A 645 -10.66 -1.66 11.29
CA PRO A 645 -9.29 -1.60 10.76
C PRO A 645 -8.54 -0.34 11.19
N GLU A 646 -7.28 -0.47 11.62
CA GLU A 646 -6.57 0.62 12.31
C GLU A 646 -6.41 1.87 11.43
N ASN A 647 -5.92 1.71 10.20
CA ASN A 647 -5.82 2.81 9.26
C ASN A 647 -7.19 3.07 8.60
N LYS A 648 -7.70 4.29 8.78
CA LYS A 648 -8.97 4.75 8.17
C LYS A 648 -8.76 5.42 6.81
N GLN A 649 -7.51 5.68 6.42
CA GLN A 649 -7.14 6.30 5.14
C GLN A 649 -6.25 5.35 4.30
N PRO A 650 -6.82 4.22 3.81
CA PRO A 650 -6.16 3.33 2.86
C PRO A 650 -5.57 4.10 1.68
N ALA A 651 -4.46 3.60 1.12
CA ALA A 651 -3.90 4.19 -0.09
C ALA A 651 -4.84 3.96 -1.29
N PRO A 652 -5.17 4.99 -2.09
CA PRO A 652 -5.88 4.77 -3.35
C PRO A 652 -5.05 3.88 -4.28
N SER A 653 -5.73 2.96 -4.95
CA SER A 653 -5.10 1.98 -5.82
C SER A 653 -6.05 1.53 -6.93
N GLY A 654 -5.51 0.94 -7.98
CA GLY A 654 -6.28 0.39 -9.09
C GLY A 654 -5.85 0.96 -10.43
N PRO A 655 -6.30 0.34 -11.54
CA PRO A 655 -5.97 0.83 -12.87
C PRO A 655 -6.42 2.28 -13.12
N SER A 656 -7.62 2.68 -12.67
CA SER A 656 -8.08 4.05 -12.92
C SER A 656 -7.32 5.10 -12.10
N TRP A 657 -6.86 4.76 -10.89
CA TRP A 657 -5.95 5.62 -10.12
C TRP A 657 -4.62 5.83 -10.85
N ILE A 658 -4.00 4.76 -11.34
CA ILE A 658 -2.74 4.81 -12.09
C ILE A 658 -2.91 5.66 -13.36
N GLU A 659 -3.99 5.44 -14.11
CA GLU A 659 -4.29 6.19 -15.34
C GLU A 659 -4.50 7.68 -15.05
N GLN A 660 -5.30 8.01 -14.03
CA GLN A 660 -5.59 9.38 -13.64
C GLN A 660 -4.32 10.12 -13.22
N ILE A 661 -3.45 9.50 -12.43
CA ILE A 661 -2.16 10.09 -12.01
C ILE A 661 -1.24 10.31 -13.22
N ASN A 662 -1.09 9.32 -14.09
CA ASN A 662 -0.23 9.47 -15.28
C ASN A 662 -0.74 10.58 -16.20
N SER A 663 -2.06 10.62 -16.43
CA SER A 663 -2.70 11.65 -17.25
C SER A 663 -2.51 13.04 -16.64
N ALA A 664 -2.80 13.19 -15.34
CA ALA A 664 -2.64 14.44 -14.61
C ALA A 664 -1.19 14.93 -14.59
N ASN A 665 -0.23 14.03 -14.42
CA ASN A 665 1.19 14.38 -14.40
C ASN A 665 1.67 14.97 -15.74
N ASN A 666 1.07 14.57 -16.86
CA ASN A 666 1.45 15.04 -18.21
C ASN A 666 0.88 16.41 -18.58
N ILE A 667 0.02 17.01 -17.75
CA ILE A 667 -0.58 18.34 -17.99
C ILE A 667 0.33 19.48 -17.47
N GLY A 668 1.30 19.11 -16.62
CA GLY A 668 2.26 20.02 -15.97
C GLY A 668 3.21 20.74 -16.91
#